data_AF-A0A9Q9EF68-F1
#
_entry.id   AF-A0A9Q9EF68-F1
#
_cell.length_a   1.000
_cell.length_b   1.000
_cell.length_c   1.000
_cell.angle_alpha   90.00
_cell.angle_beta   90.00
_cell.angle_gamma   90.00
#
_symmetry.space_group_name_H-M   'P 1'
#
loop_
_entity.id
_entity.type
_entity.pdbx_description
1 polymer ?
#
loop_
_entity_poly.entity_id
_entity_poly.type
_entity_poly.pdbx_seq_one_letter_code
_entity_poly.pdbx_strand_id
1 'polypeptide(L)'
;MRDMTETLLTFDLSLSGIVGAGPSGLASAKVLLQTSQFEVTIYEQSDQVGGIWSTTRDSWQDGFLHPETPTNLSRFTVAFSDLDWHSVGLDKVPMFPKAWQVNQYLEAYRRKYIPDNVFHFDHKVISIQKSGTSWRVTTCTEQGAEEIRDFDYLLLGSGFFSGPRSLPNDVQSMSTESHLKIIHSSQFRSLDDLFDNAENATGKTILLIGGGNSAGEATAAVAQQLSDAWYSPATGRSRPHKDCKIVHVTPRPLYALPPYNPIDKGNATYVPLDLKLYDLSRRPAGPIVGNAGQLSQAAKDMIHNALQAQIGGDQSDLLSSALAIPSQEPRSAVHVALSESYPEFVRSGLIEVHSGRVVMLQSAGKETCTATVEGTAGTETLTNIGAIIYATGYTPATAIEFLPDDVKQALHHDPSSDRLPLMLSGWQTMSPHIPELAFIGFYEGPYWPIIEMQARYTAQRWLNQTAQSIVHPQEETEKLLALRAEMHKRSLYVPQYWFGDYLGYMEELASHLHLSRNDAPFAEREGPTSPARYLLPTDSNCQAEAIMQDLYTVWTACTIEGKFVARAAFRALQGNWNITRKIDSRLSSFPCGTLQGQASFHPRSPSPDKSQHTFDLEYLYQESGTLKLSNGASMTAHKSYVYRYSEARDELSVWFVKPNDDLQVDYLFHNLAFAPPSVTRSEGACIAKADHLCSKDMYYTEYRLPIKGIALHEFTTTHTVQGPHKDYTATTEYKRPAGKP
;
A
#
# COMPACT_ATOMS: atom_id res chain seq x y z
N MET A 1 -59.90 -40.15 -16.68
CA MET A 1 -58.96 -39.15 -17.20
C MET A 1 -59.30 -37.83 -16.51
N ARG A 2 -58.56 -37.49 -15.45
CA ARG A 2 -58.65 -36.20 -14.76
C ARG A 2 -57.37 -35.45 -15.11
N ASP A 3 -57.54 -34.26 -15.66
CA ASP A 3 -56.48 -33.28 -15.89
C ASP A 3 -55.73 -32.99 -14.58
N MET A 4 -54.40 -33.03 -14.65
CA MET A 4 -53.52 -32.33 -13.73
C MET A 4 -52.90 -31.17 -14.50
N THR A 5 -53.50 -29.99 -14.37
CA THR A 5 -52.82 -28.72 -14.63
C THR A 5 -51.86 -28.49 -13.47
N GLU A 6 -50.55 -28.59 -13.75
CA GLU A 6 -49.49 -28.05 -12.90
C GLU A 6 -49.66 -26.54 -12.77
N THR A 7 -50.05 -26.09 -11.58
CA THR A 7 -49.96 -24.69 -11.19
C THR A 7 -48.49 -24.36 -10.96
N LEU A 8 -47.83 -23.76 -11.97
CA LEU A 8 -46.56 -23.08 -11.80
C LEU A 8 -46.76 -21.92 -10.82
N LEU A 9 -46.34 -22.11 -9.57
CA LEU A 9 -46.17 -21.02 -8.61
C LEU A 9 -44.97 -20.19 -9.08
N THR A 10 -45.24 -19.12 -9.81
CA THR A 10 -44.28 -18.02 -9.99
C THR A 10 -44.12 -17.32 -8.65
N PHE A 11 -42.98 -17.50 -7.99
CA PHE A 11 -42.59 -16.64 -6.88
C PHE A 11 -42.24 -15.26 -7.46
N ASP A 12 -42.92 -14.20 -7.02
CA ASP A 12 -42.55 -12.83 -7.39
C ASP A 12 -41.18 -12.52 -6.77
N LEU A 13 -40.17 -12.32 -7.60
CA LEU A 13 -38.83 -11.92 -7.17
C LEU A 13 -38.85 -10.46 -6.72
N SER A 14 -38.13 -10.14 -5.64
CA SER A 14 -37.94 -8.74 -5.23
C SER A 14 -36.94 -8.04 -6.15
N LEU A 15 -37.30 -6.86 -6.65
CA LEU A 15 -36.44 -6.07 -7.54
C LEU A 15 -35.36 -5.37 -6.71
N SER A 16 -34.09 -5.64 -7.02
CA SER A 16 -32.94 -5.04 -6.33
C SER A 16 -32.07 -4.24 -7.28
N GLY A 17 -31.98 -2.93 -7.02
CA GLY A 17 -31.10 -2.01 -7.73
C GLY A 17 -29.75 -1.90 -7.04
N ILE A 18 -28.66 -1.96 -7.79
CA ILE A 18 -27.30 -1.76 -7.31
C ILE A 18 -26.68 -0.57 -8.05
N VAL A 19 -26.11 0.37 -7.31
CA VAL A 19 -25.38 1.53 -7.87
C VAL A 19 -23.88 1.27 -7.80
N GLY A 20 -23.23 1.13 -8.95
CA GLY A 20 -21.79 0.89 -9.12
C GLY A 20 -21.41 -0.59 -9.28
N ALA A 21 -20.50 -0.87 -10.21
CA ALA A 21 -19.96 -2.21 -10.51
C ALA A 21 -18.49 -2.38 -10.06
N GLY A 22 -18.11 -1.72 -8.97
CA GLY A 22 -16.87 -2.00 -8.25
C GLY A 22 -16.93 -3.29 -7.41
N PRO A 23 -15.90 -3.59 -6.59
CA PRO A 23 -15.88 -4.78 -5.73
C PRO A 23 -17.14 -4.95 -4.86
N SER A 24 -17.67 -3.85 -4.31
CA SER A 24 -18.93 -3.83 -3.55
C SER A 24 -20.12 -4.31 -4.38
N GLY A 25 -20.34 -3.71 -5.55
CA GLY A 25 -21.47 -4.06 -6.41
C GLY A 25 -21.40 -5.51 -6.91
N LEU A 26 -20.21 -5.98 -7.30
CA LEU A 26 -20.01 -7.35 -7.76
C LEU A 26 -20.26 -8.38 -6.65
N ALA A 27 -19.72 -8.14 -5.45
CA ALA A 27 -19.96 -9.04 -4.31
C ALA A 27 -21.45 -9.10 -3.95
N SER A 28 -22.11 -7.94 -3.89
CA SER A 28 -23.55 -7.85 -3.62
C SER A 28 -24.40 -8.54 -4.67
N ALA A 29 -24.12 -8.32 -5.95
CA ALA A 29 -24.87 -8.95 -7.04
C ALA A 29 -24.77 -10.47 -7.00
N LYS A 30 -23.55 -11.02 -6.86
CA LYS A 30 -23.36 -12.46 -6.70
C LYS A 30 -24.19 -13.00 -5.53
N VAL A 31 -24.07 -12.40 -4.35
CA VAL A 31 -24.74 -12.88 -3.14
C VAL A 31 -26.26 -12.85 -3.30
N LEU A 32 -26.83 -11.75 -3.84
CA LEU A 32 -28.28 -11.64 -4.04
C LEU A 32 -28.78 -12.65 -5.08
N LEU A 33 -28.07 -12.82 -6.20
CA LEU A 33 -28.42 -13.79 -7.24
C LEU A 33 -28.41 -15.23 -6.71
N GLN A 34 -27.46 -15.59 -5.84
CA GLN A 34 -27.38 -16.92 -5.24
C GLN A 34 -28.61 -17.29 -4.38
N THR A 35 -29.34 -16.29 -3.87
CA THR A 35 -30.57 -16.55 -3.10
C THR A 35 -31.73 -17.04 -3.97
N SER A 36 -31.70 -16.76 -5.28
CA SER A 36 -32.82 -16.98 -6.22
C SER A 36 -34.12 -16.26 -5.83
N GLN A 37 -34.08 -15.25 -4.95
CA GLN A 37 -35.25 -14.48 -4.50
C GLN A 37 -35.22 -13.01 -4.99
N PHE A 38 -34.12 -12.58 -5.61
CA PHE A 38 -33.95 -11.23 -6.10
C PHE A 38 -33.70 -11.21 -7.61
N GLU A 39 -34.39 -10.30 -8.30
CA GLU A 39 -33.98 -9.86 -9.63
C GLU A 39 -33.02 -8.67 -9.45
N VAL A 40 -31.81 -8.77 -10.00
CA VAL A 40 -30.75 -7.78 -9.76
C VAL A 40 -30.51 -6.95 -11.02
N THR A 41 -30.35 -5.64 -10.85
CA THR A 41 -29.89 -4.71 -11.88
C THR A 41 -28.76 -3.85 -11.32
N ILE A 42 -27.63 -3.78 -12.03
CA ILE A 42 -26.48 -2.94 -11.68
C ILE A 42 -26.39 -1.80 -12.68
N TYR A 43 -26.36 -0.56 -12.18
CA TYR A 43 -26.03 0.62 -12.97
C TYR A 43 -24.59 1.03 -12.72
N GLU A 44 -23.79 1.10 -13.78
CA GLU A 44 -22.39 1.52 -13.76
C GLU A 44 -22.20 2.68 -14.74
N GLN A 45 -21.55 3.75 -14.28
CA GLN A 45 -21.37 4.96 -15.07
C GLN A 45 -20.31 4.80 -16.17
N SER A 46 -19.37 3.86 -15.99
CA SER A 46 -18.36 3.52 -16.99
C SER A 46 -18.78 2.35 -17.87
N ASP A 47 -17.96 2.06 -18.88
CA ASP A 47 -18.15 0.97 -19.85
C ASP A 47 -17.73 -0.41 -19.33
N GLN A 48 -17.21 -0.48 -18.10
CA GLN A 48 -16.60 -1.70 -17.54
C GLN A 48 -16.70 -1.78 -16.01
N VAL A 49 -16.38 -2.95 -15.46
CA VAL A 49 -16.37 -3.16 -14.00
C VAL A 49 -15.04 -2.73 -13.36
N GLY A 50 -15.06 -2.59 -12.03
CA GLY A 50 -13.85 -2.49 -11.22
C GLY A 50 -13.71 -1.20 -10.40
N GLY A 51 -14.47 -0.16 -10.73
CA GLY A 51 -14.44 1.12 -10.00
C GLY A 51 -13.05 1.75 -10.01
N ILE A 52 -12.45 2.01 -8.84
CA ILE A 52 -11.08 2.57 -8.75
C ILE A 52 -9.99 1.64 -9.36
N TRP A 53 -10.31 0.36 -9.53
CA TRP A 53 -9.44 -0.63 -10.16
C TRP A 53 -9.76 -0.81 -11.65
N SER A 54 -10.62 0.03 -12.23
CA SER A 54 -10.92 0.05 -13.66
C SER A 54 -9.71 0.59 -14.44
N THR A 55 -8.81 -0.30 -14.85
CA THR A 55 -7.62 0.05 -15.62
C THR A 55 -7.07 -1.17 -16.35
N THR A 56 -6.54 -0.96 -17.56
CA THR A 56 -5.83 -2.00 -18.31
C THR A 56 -4.32 -1.78 -18.23
N ARG A 57 -3.54 -2.79 -18.61
CA ARG A 57 -2.07 -2.71 -18.60
C ARG A 57 -1.53 -1.52 -19.41
N ASP A 58 -2.23 -1.12 -20.47
CA ASP A 58 -1.82 -0.07 -21.39
C ASP A 58 -2.58 1.26 -21.19
N SER A 59 -3.47 1.35 -20.20
CA SER A 59 -4.26 2.56 -19.88
C SER A 59 -3.51 3.49 -18.93
N TRP A 60 -2.46 4.17 -19.43
CA TRP A 60 -1.58 4.99 -18.59
C TRP A 60 -2.14 6.37 -18.21
N GLN A 61 -3.17 6.86 -18.92
CA GLN A 61 -3.66 8.24 -18.79
C GLN A 61 -5.00 8.40 -18.06
N ASP A 62 -5.75 7.31 -17.86
CA ASP A 62 -7.11 7.34 -17.30
C ASP A 62 -7.19 6.65 -15.94
N GLY A 63 -8.14 7.09 -15.09
CA GLY A 63 -8.46 6.45 -13.81
C GLY A 63 -7.76 7.01 -12.56
N PHE A 64 -8.06 6.42 -11.40
CA PHE A 64 -7.54 6.87 -10.09
C PHE A 64 -6.16 6.31 -9.75
N LEU A 65 -5.80 5.17 -10.34
CA LEU A 65 -4.57 4.43 -10.06
C LEU A 65 -3.75 4.29 -11.33
N HIS A 66 -2.43 4.33 -11.18
CA HIS A 66 -1.52 3.93 -12.24
C HIS A 66 -1.63 2.40 -12.44
N PRO A 67 -1.64 1.87 -13.69
CA PRO A 67 -1.82 0.44 -13.95
C PRO A 67 -0.87 -0.45 -13.16
N GLU A 68 0.40 -0.03 -13.07
CA GLU A 68 1.47 -0.76 -12.39
C GLU A 68 1.49 -0.59 -10.85
N THR A 69 0.60 0.20 -10.25
CA THR A 69 0.55 0.36 -8.79
C THR A 69 0.21 -0.98 -8.13
N PRO A 70 1.07 -1.54 -7.25
CA PRO A 70 0.78 -2.77 -6.53
C PRO A 70 -0.26 -2.53 -5.43
N THR A 71 -1.00 -3.58 -5.08
CA THR A 71 -1.86 -3.58 -3.90
C THR A 71 -1.03 -3.44 -2.63
N ASN A 72 -1.62 -2.76 -1.66
CA ASN A 72 -1.02 -2.58 -0.34
C ASN A 72 -1.12 -3.83 0.56
N LEU A 73 -2.03 -4.74 0.22
CA LEU A 73 -2.24 -6.01 0.93
C LEU A 73 -2.00 -7.16 -0.05
N SER A 74 -1.69 -8.34 0.49
CA SER A 74 -1.40 -9.49 -0.34
C SER A 74 -2.63 -9.98 -1.09
N ARG A 75 -2.41 -10.79 -2.11
CA ARG A 75 -3.45 -11.51 -2.85
C ARG A 75 -4.38 -12.37 -1.97
N PHE A 76 -3.99 -12.68 -0.73
CA PHE A 76 -4.84 -13.43 0.20
C PHE A 76 -5.88 -12.57 0.92
N THR A 77 -5.69 -11.25 0.92
CA THR A 77 -6.62 -10.26 1.50
C THR A 77 -7.35 -9.49 0.40
N VAL A 78 -6.70 -9.24 -0.74
CA VAL A 78 -7.33 -8.64 -1.94
C VAL A 78 -7.91 -9.75 -2.81
N ALA A 79 -8.93 -10.43 -2.29
CA ALA A 79 -9.64 -11.52 -2.97
C ALA A 79 -11.05 -11.69 -2.37
N PHE A 80 -11.85 -12.54 -3.01
CA PHE A 80 -13.12 -13.05 -2.50
C PHE A 80 -12.96 -14.53 -2.12
N SER A 81 -13.88 -15.04 -1.30
CA SER A 81 -13.76 -16.36 -0.66
C SER A 81 -13.62 -17.53 -1.64
N ASP A 82 -14.11 -17.40 -2.87
CA ASP A 82 -14.34 -18.53 -3.79
C ASP A 82 -13.75 -18.35 -5.21
N LEU A 83 -12.86 -17.37 -5.40
CA LEU A 83 -12.10 -17.20 -6.64
C LEU A 83 -10.60 -17.13 -6.34
N ASP A 84 -9.87 -18.19 -6.67
CA ASP A 84 -8.42 -18.22 -6.55
C ASP A 84 -7.76 -17.34 -7.63
N TRP A 85 -6.78 -16.51 -7.23
CA TRP A 85 -5.94 -15.74 -8.14
C TRP A 85 -5.23 -16.59 -9.19
N HIS A 86 -4.90 -17.85 -8.91
CA HIS A 86 -4.31 -18.74 -9.91
C HIS A 86 -5.30 -19.16 -11.00
N SER A 87 -6.60 -18.96 -10.78
CA SER A 87 -7.65 -19.31 -11.75
C SER A 87 -7.98 -18.18 -12.74
N VAL A 88 -7.40 -16.98 -12.58
CA VAL A 88 -7.75 -15.78 -13.37
C VAL A 88 -6.90 -15.57 -14.62
N GLY A 89 -6.10 -16.55 -15.02
CA GLY A 89 -5.37 -16.54 -16.30
C GLY A 89 -4.12 -15.64 -16.34
N LEU A 90 -3.53 -15.34 -15.18
CA LEU A 90 -2.24 -14.64 -15.11
C LEU A 90 -1.08 -15.64 -15.28
N ASP A 91 -0.07 -15.27 -16.08
CA ASP A 91 1.15 -16.08 -16.26
C ASP A 91 1.85 -16.38 -14.92
N LYS A 92 1.83 -15.37 -14.03
CA LYS A 92 2.36 -15.47 -12.68
C LYS A 92 1.55 -14.58 -11.75
N VAL A 93 1.09 -15.15 -10.66
CA VAL A 93 0.39 -14.42 -9.59
C VAL A 93 1.42 -13.77 -8.66
N PRO A 94 1.53 -12.43 -8.61
CA PRO A 94 2.42 -11.76 -7.67
C PRO A 94 1.85 -11.79 -6.25
N MET A 95 2.71 -11.61 -5.23
CA MET A 95 2.24 -11.49 -3.84
C MET A 95 1.31 -10.28 -3.65
N PHE A 96 1.63 -9.18 -4.32
CA PHE A 96 0.89 -7.92 -4.33
C PHE A 96 0.48 -7.59 -5.77
N PRO A 97 -0.73 -8.00 -6.21
CA PRO A 97 -1.23 -7.73 -7.56
C PRO A 97 -1.21 -6.24 -7.92
N LYS A 98 -0.89 -5.94 -9.18
CA LYS A 98 -0.95 -4.58 -9.74
C LYS A 98 -2.38 -4.21 -10.09
N ALA A 99 -2.68 -2.91 -10.18
CA ALA A 99 -4.04 -2.43 -10.43
C ALA A 99 -4.70 -3.06 -11.66
N TRP A 100 -3.96 -3.23 -12.78
CA TRP A 100 -4.51 -3.91 -13.96
C TRP A 100 -4.78 -5.41 -13.75
N GLN A 101 -4.02 -6.08 -12.88
CA GLN A 101 -4.25 -7.48 -12.52
C GLN A 101 -5.48 -7.63 -11.62
N VAL A 102 -5.69 -6.64 -10.73
CA VAL A 102 -6.92 -6.54 -9.92
C VAL A 102 -8.14 -6.33 -10.81
N ASN A 103 -8.04 -5.51 -11.85
CA ASN A 103 -9.10 -5.38 -12.85
C ASN A 103 -9.44 -6.73 -13.50
N GLN A 104 -8.43 -7.47 -13.96
CA GLN A 104 -8.62 -8.79 -14.56
C GLN A 104 -9.26 -9.79 -13.60
N TYR A 105 -8.88 -9.75 -12.32
CA TYR A 105 -9.52 -10.58 -11.29
C TYR A 105 -11.01 -10.24 -11.13
N LEU A 106 -11.38 -8.97 -11.09
CA LEU A 106 -12.78 -8.53 -10.98
C LEU A 106 -13.60 -8.88 -12.22
N GLU A 107 -13.00 -8.78 -13.40
CA GLU A 107 -13.63 -9.19 -14.66
C GLU A 107 -13.81 -10.72 -14.73
N ALA A 108 -12.84 -11.51 -14.25
CA ALA A 108 -12.97 -12.95 -14.11
C ALA A 108 -14.09 -13.33 -13.12
N TYR A 109 -14.17 -12.61 -11.98
CA TYR A 109 -15.24 -12.78 -11.00
C TYR A 109 -16.61 -12.47 -11.59
N ARG A 110 -16.73 -11.36 -12.32
CA ARG A 110 -17.95 -10.97 -13.06
C ARG A 110 -18.41 -12.09 -13.98
N ARG A 111 -17.54 -12.53 -14.90
CA ARG A 111 -17.85 -13.59 -15.89
C ARG A 111 -18.24 -14.92 -15.26
N LYS A 112 -17.64 -15.25 -14.11
CA LYS A 112 -17.90 -16.51 -13.41
C LYS A 112 -19.26 -16.53 -12.70
N TYR A 113 -19.70 -15.41 -12.13
CA TYR A 113 -20.79 -15.39 -11.17
C TYR A 113 -22.02 -14.57 -11.55
N ILE A 114 -21.89 -13.59 -12.45
CA ILE A 114 -22.94 -12.60 -12.69
C ILE A 114 -23.32 -12.61 -14.18
N PRO A 115 -24.59 -12.89 -14.51
CA PRO A 115 -25.07 -12.84 -15.90
C PRO A 115 -24.90 -11.46 -16.53
N ASP A 116 -24.55 -11.40 -17.82
CA ASP A 116 -24.31 -10.13 -18.53
C ASP A 116 -25.54 -9.21 -18.52
N ASN A 117 -26.75 -9.75 -18.56
CA ASN A 117 -28.00 -8.98 -18.59
C ASN A 117 -28.33 -8.26 -17.27
N VAL A 118 -27.55 -8.47 -16.21
CA VAL A 118 -27.66 -7.73 -14.94
C VAL A 118 -27.05 -6.33 -15.06
N PHE A 119 -26.12 -6.11 -16.00
CA PHE A 119 -25.35 -4.88 -16.10
C PHE A 119 -25.96 -3.87 -17.08
N HIS A 120 -26.03 -2.62 -16.64
CA HIS A 120 -26.27 -1.44 -17.45
C HIS A 120 -25.05 -0.52 -17.31
N PHE A 121 -24.08 -0.71 -18.20
CA PHE A 121 -22.89 0.15 -18.35
C PHE A 121 -23.24 1.46 -19.04
N ASP A 122 -22.40 2.47 -18.90
CA ASP A 122 -22.65 3.84 -19.42
C ASP A 122 -23.96 4.46 -18.87
N HIS A 123 -24.42 4.02 -17.71
CA HIS A 123 -25.63 4.53 -17.04
C HIS A 123 -25.26 5.16 -15.71
N LYS A 124 -25.16 6.49 -15.69
CA LYS A 124 -24.94 7.25 -14.46
C LYS A 124 -26.25 7.40 -13.70
N VAL A 125 -26.30 6.98 -12.44
CA VAL A 125 -27.41 7.31 -11.53
C VAL A 125 -27.35 8.80 -11.19
N ILE A 126 -28.40 9.55 -11.52
CA ILE A 126 -28.46 11.01 -11.32
C ILE A 126 -29.44 11.44 -10.24
N SER A 127 -30.44 10.60 -9.92
CA SER A 127 -31.45 10.90 -8.90
C SER A 127 -32.07 9.63 -8.35
N ILE A 128 -32.31 9.62 -7.04
CA ILE A 128 -33.03 8.57 -6.33
C ILE A 128 -34.15 9.20 -5.51
N GLN A 129 -35.33 8.58 -5.54
CA GLN A 129 -36.49 9.01 -4.76
C GLN A 129 -37.06 7.83 -3.97
N LYS A 130 -37.41 8.05 -2.71
CA LYS A 130 -38.12 7.06 -1.90
C LYS A 130 -39.63 7.19 -2.15
N SER A 131 -40.29 6.09 -2.52
CA SER A 131 -41.73 6.02 -2.76
C SER A 131 -42.33 4.90 -1.90
N GLY A 132 -42.77 5.24 -0.69
CA GLY A 132 -43.20 4.24 0.29
C GLY A 132 -42.03 3.37 0.74
N THR A 133 -42.10 2.07 0.48
CA THR A 133 -41.01 1.11 0.72
C THR A 133 -40.12 0.90 -0.50
N SER A 134 -40.50 1.42 -1.67
CA SER A 134 -39.77 1.22 -2.93
C SER A 134 -38.89 2.43 -3.27
N TRP A 135 -37.96 2.24 -4.21
CA TRP A 135 -36.97 3.20 -4.65
C TRP A 135 -37.10 3.45 -6.14
N ARG A 136 -37.36 4.71 -6.51
CA ARG A 136 -37.32 5.15 -7.90
C ARG A 136 -35.93 5.65 -8.23
N VAL A 137 -35.26 5.00 -9.18
CA VAL A 137 -33.92 5.36 -9.64
C VAL A 137 -34.01 5.96 -11.03
N THR A 138 -33.43 7.14 -11.21
CA THR A 138 -33.26 7.80 -12.51
C THR A 138 -31.81 7.71 -12.92
N THR A 139 -31.57 7.18 -14.12
CA THR A 139 -30.24 7.08 -14.73
C THR A 139 -30.18 7.92 -15.98
N CYS A 140 -28.96 8.30 -16.37
CA CYS A 140 -28.68 9.07 -17.57
C CYS A 140 -27.50 8.44 -18.30
N THR A 141 -27.69 8.20 -19.59
CA THR A 141 -26.63 7.73 -20.49
C THR A 141 -25.70 8.87 -20.90
N GLU A 142 -24.53 8.57 -21.46
CA GLU A 142 -23.63 9.61 -22.00
C GLU A 142 -24.32 10.48 -23.07
N GLN A 143 -25.29 9.92 -23.81
CA GLN A 143 -26.05 10.65 -24.83
C GLN A 143 -27.17 11.52 -24.24
N GLY A 144 -27.30 11.57 -22.90
CA GLY A 144 -28.29 12.37 -22.20
C GLY A 144 -29.68 11.76 -22.14
N ALA A 145 -29.84 10.49 -22.54
CA ALA A 145 -31.13 9.79 -22.43
C ALA A 145 -31.36 9.34 -20.98
N GLU A 146 -32.50 9.71 -20.42
CA GLU A 146 -32.90 9.36 -19.06
C GLU A 146 -33.78 8.11 -19.03
N GLU A 147 -33.50 7.22 -18.08
CA GLU A 147 -34.31 6.03 -17.80
C GLU A 147 -34.72 5.99 -16.33
N ILE A 148 -35.95 5.54 -16.07
CA ILE A 148 -36.52 5.46 -14.72
C ILE A 148 -36.94 4.02 -14.45
N ARG A 149 -36.52 3.49 -13.29
CA ARG A 149 -36.94 2.17 -12.82
C ARG A 149 -37.19 2.18 -11.31
N ASP A 150 -38.24 1.47 -10.89
CA ASP A 150 -38.60 1.30 -9.49
C ASP A 150 -38.05 -0.05 -8.96
N PHE A 151 -37.54 -0.07 -7.73
CA PHE A 151 -36.96 -1.23 -7.05
C PHE A 151 -37.53 -1.39 -5.64
N ASP A 152 -37.63 -2.62 -5.14
CA ASP A 152 -38.01 -2.88 -3.75
C ASP A 152 -36.85 -2.60 -2.79
N TYR A 153 -35.64 -2.96 -3.22
CA TYR A 153 -34.41 -2.79 -2.46
C TYR A 153 -33.37 -2.03 -3.27
N LEU A 154 -32.58 -1.21 -2.59
CA LEU A 154 -31.52 -0.42 -3.21
C LEU A 154 -30.21 -0.60 -2.44
N LEU A 155 -29.13 -0.84 -3.18
CA LEU A 155 -27.78 -1.02 -2.65
C LEU A 155 -26.81 -0.02 -3.27
N LEU A 156 -26.09 0.71 -2.41
CA LEU A 156 -25.05 1.64 -2.83
C LEU A 156 -23.68 0.97 -2.73
N GLY A 157 -23.14 0.61 -3.90
CA GLY A 157 -21.79 0.09 -4.12
C GLY A 157 -20.86 1.09 -4.82
N SER A 158 -21.24 2.37 -4.84
CA SER A 158 -20.53 3.48 -5.50
C SER A 158 -19.19 3.84 -4.86
N GLY A 159 -18.89 3.28 -3.68
CA GLY A 159 -17.59 3.36 -3.01
C GLY A 159 -17.37 4.66 -2.21
N PHE A 160 -16.54 4.58 -1.18
CA PHE A 160 -16.25 5.71 -0.29
C PHE A 160 -15.30 6.75 -0.90
N PHE A 161 -14.43 6.32 -1.82
CA PHE A 161 -13.41 7.17 -2.45
C PHE A 161 -13.90 7.72 -3.80
N SER A 162 -15.04 8.40 -3.77
CA SER A 162 -15.81 8.78 -4.97
C SER A 162 -15.24 9.97 -5.75
N GLY A 163 -14.42 10.80 -5.11
CA GLY A 163 -13.71 11.90 -5.78
C GLY A 163 -12.54 12.44 -4.95
N PRO A 164 -11.52 13.06 -5.57
CA PRO A 164 -10.37 13.62 -4.86
C PRO A 164 -10.81 14.80 -3.97
N ARG A 165 -10.26 14.89 -2.75
CA ARG A 165 -10.54 16.01 -1.84
C ARG A 165 -9.70 17.22 -2.24
N SER A 166 -10.32 18.24 -2.83
CA SER A 166 -9.65 19.48 -3.19
C SER A 166 -9.00 20.17 -1.98
N LEU A 167 -7.92 20.90 -2.24
CA LEU A 167 -7.40 21.88 -1.28
C LEU A 167 -8.47 22.98 -1.05
N PRO A 168 -8.64 23.46 0.19
CA PRO A 168 -9.55 24.57 0.48
C PRO A 168 -9.20 25.84 -0.33
N ASN A 169 -10.22 26.58 -0.79
CA ASN A 169 -10.02 27.77 -1.63
C ASN A 169 -9.21 28.86 -0.92
N ASP A 170 -9.34 28.99 0.40
CA ASP A 170 -8.59 29.92 1.24
C ASP A 170 -7.11 29.56 1.38
N VAL A 171 -6.72 28.32 1.08
CA VAL A 171 -5.32 27.90 1.03
C VAL A 171 -4.65 28.33 -0.28
N GLN A 172 -5.41 28.54 -1.37
CA GLN A 172 -4.85 28.86 -2.68
C GLN A 172 -5.02 30.33 -3.06
N SER A 173 -3.93 31.09 -3.05
CA SER A 173 -3.87 32.45 -3.59
C SER A 173 -2.91 32.49 -4.79
N MET A 174 -3.30 31.82 -5.88
CA MET A 174 -2.53 31.74 -7.11
C MET A 174 -2.94 32.81 -8.12
N SER A 175 -1.96 33.43 -8.76
CA SER A 175 -2.22 34.33 -9.90
C SER A 175 -2.72 33.54 -11.11
N THR A 176 -3.57 34.16 -11.94
CA THR A 176 -4.08 33.57 -13.20
C THR A 176 -2.99 33.40 -14.27
N GLU A 177 -1.82 34.03 -14.09
CA GLU A 177 -0.65 33.89 -14.95
C GLU A 177 0.35 32.81 -14.48
N SER A 178 0.02 32.09 -13.40
CA SER A 178 0.86 31.01 -12.86
C SER A 178 0.88 29.80 -13.80
N HIS A 179 2.07 29.29 -14.10
CA HIS A 179 2.28 28.04 -14.84
C HIS A 179 2.54 26.83 -13.91
N LEU A 180 2.33 27.00 -12.59
CA LEU A 180 2.52 25.93 -11.61
C LEU A 180 1.53 24.79 -11.81
N LYS A 181 2.04 23.56 -11.81
CA LYS A 181 1.21 22.34 -11.72
C LYS A 181 0.88 22.08 -10.26
N ILE A 182 -0.42 22.08 -9.95
CA ILE A 182 -0.98 21.74 -8.63
C ILE A 182 -1.94 20.57 -8.85
N ILE A 183 -1.52 19.36 -8.50
CA ILE A 183 -2.26 18.14 -8.83
C ILE A 183 -2.58 17.34 -7.57
N HIS A 184 -3.72 16.64 -7.59
CA HIS A 184 -4.02 15.65 -6.54
C HIS A 184 -3.13 14.42 -6.74
N SER A 185 -2.85 13.67 -5.67
CA SER A 185 -2.03 12.44 -5.77
C SER A 185 -2.60 11.40 -6.75
N SER A 186 -3.92 11.41 -6.99
CA SER A 186 -4.57 10.53 -7.98
C SER A 186 -4.26 10.88 -9.43
N GLN A 187 -3.73 12.08 -9.70
CA GLN A 187 -3.36 12.55 -11.05
C GLN A 187 -1.87 12.35 -11.35
N PHE A 188 -1.03 12.16 -10.33
CA PHE A 188 0.40 11.95 -10.53
C PHE A 188 0.69 10.57 -11.12
N ARG A 189 1.44 10.53 -12.22
CA ARG A 189 1.96 9.32 -12.87
C ARG A 189 3.47 9.44 -13.06
N SER A 190 3.94 10.60 -13.52
CA SER A 190 5.33 10.85 -13.85
C SER A 190 5.78 12.28 -13.50
N LEU A 191 7.09 12.53 -13.52
CA LEU A 191 7.66 13.88 -13.37
C LEU A 191 7.16 14.87 -14.44
N ASP A 192 6.75 14.38 -15.62
CA ASP A 192 6.20 15.21 -16.69
C ASP A 192 4.82 15.80 -16.34
N ASP A 193 4.11 15.23 -15.35
CA ASP A 193 2.86 15.81 -14.82
C ASP A 193 3.13 17.03 -13.94
N LEU A 194 4.38 17.20 -13.47
CA LEU A 194 4.79 18.25 -12.55
C LEU A 194 5.52 19.40 -13.26
N PHE A 195 6.25 19.09 -14.33
CA PHE A 195 7.04 20.06 -15.08
C PHE A 195 6.93 19.78 -16.58
N ASP A 196 6.80 20.84 -17.39
CA ASP A 196 6.72 20.68 -18.84
C ASP A 196 8.01 20.12 -19.46
N ASN A 197 9.16 20.26 -18.78
CA ASN A 197 10.40 19.56 -19.05
C ASN A 197 11.35 19.57 -17.83
N ALA A 198 12.42 18.78 -17.91
CA ALA A 198 13.38 18.61 -16.82
C ALA A 198 14.17 19.88 -16.43
N GLU A 199 14.37 20.82 -17.37
CA GLU A 199 15.08 22.08 -17.08
C GLU A 199 14.24 22.97 -16.17
N ASN A 200 12.91 22.99 -16.37
CA ASN A 200 11.96 23.72 -15.53
C ASN A 200 11.95 23.25 -14.06
N ALA A 201 12.42 22.04 -13.76
CA ALA A 201 12.53 21.52 -12.39
C ALA A 201 13.87 21.85 -11.70
N THR A 202 14.88 22.30 -12.47
CA THR A 202 16.25 22.42 -11.98
C THR A 202 16.34 23.42 -10.82
N GLY A 203 16.88 22.95 -9.69
CA GLY A 203 17.02 23.72 -8.46
C GLY A 203 15.70 24.10 -7.77
N LYS A 204 14.53 23.62 -8.24
CA LYS A 204 13.21 23.88 -7.63
C LYS A 204 12.80 22.78 -6.66
N THR A 205 11.82 23.10 -5.82
CA THR A 205 11.23 22.16 -4.84
C THR A 205 9.90 21.61 -5.33
N ILE A 206 9.69 20.30 -5.19
CA ILE A 206 8.36 19.67 -5.31
C ILE A 206 7.76 19.59 -3.90
N LEU A 207 6.62 20.25 -3.69
CA LEU A 207 5.93 20.24 -2.40
C LEU A 207 4.87 19.13 -2.36
N LEU A 208 4.97 18.26 -1.36
CA LEU A 208 4.02 17.20 -1.04
C LEU A 208 3.22 17.61 0.19
N ILE A 209 1.88 17.56 0.10
CA ILE A 209 0.97 17.96 1.19
C ILE A 209 0.10 16.77 1.61
N GLY A 210 0.24 16.27 2.83
CA GLY A 210 -0.61 15.20 3.34
C GLY A 210 -0.01 14.43 4.50
N GLY A 211 -0.81 13.60 5.16
CA GLY A 211 -0.37 12.80 6.31
C GLY A 211 -0.97 11.40 6.34
N GLY A 212 -1.48 10.91 5.21
CA GLY A 212 -2.02 9.56 5.05
C GLY A 212 -1.16 8.69 4.14
N ASN A 213 -1.64 7.49 3.83
CA ASN A 213 -0.92 6.51 3.03
C ASN A 213 -0.46 7.08 1.67
N SER A 214 -1.39 7.68 0.91
CA SER A 214 -1.12 8.24 -0.41
C SER A 214 -0.08 9.35 -0.39
N ALA A 215 0.08 10.09 0.72
CA ALA A 215 1.11 11.12 0.84
C ALA A 215 2.50 10.48 0.87
N GLY A 216 2.69 9.45 1.72
CA GLY A 216 3.96 8.73 1.80
C GLY A 216 4.29 7.98 0.50
N GLU A 217 3.30 7.33 -0.11
CA GLU A 217 3.46 6.63 -1.40
C GLU A 217 3.82 7.59 -2.54
N ALA A 218 3.07 8.69 -2.71
CA ALA A 218 3.34 9.67 -3.76
C ALA A 218 4.71 10.33 -3.57
N THR A 219 5.07 10.70 -2.32
CA THR A 219 6.39 11.27 -2.03
C THR A 219 7.51 10.29 -2.39
N ALA A 220 7.36 9.02 -2.02
CA ALA A 220 8.33 7.97 -2.37
C ALA A 220 8.39 7.71 -3.89
N ALA A 221 7.26 7.78 -4.60
CA ALA A 221 7.21 7.60 -6.04
C ALA A 221 7.93 8.74 -6.78
N VAL A 222 7.72 10.00 -6.38
CA VAL A 222 8.48 11.15 -6.91
C VAL A 222 9.97 10.97 -6.67
N ALA A 223 10.35 10.59 -5.43
CA ALA A 223 11.75 10.34 -5.08
C ALA A 223 12.37 9.21 -5.91
N GLN A 224 11.60 8.14 -6.16
CA GLN A 224 12.01 7.02 -6.98
C GLN A 224 12.26 7.42 -8.44
N GLN A 225 11.38 8.24 -9.01
CA GLN A 225 11.53 8.72 -10.38
C GLN A 225 12.70 9.71 -10.54
N LEU A 226 12.91 10.61 -9.57
CA LEU A 226 14.11 11.45 -9.54
C LEU A 226 15.39 10.61 -9.44
N SER A 227 15.40 9.60 -8.55
CA SER A 227 16.55 8.70 -8.43
C SER A 227 16.80 7.93 -9.73
N ASP A 228 15.75 7.39 -10.35
CA ASP A 228 15.88 6.70 -11.63
C ASP A 228 16.45 7.64 -12.71
N ALA A 229 15.91 8.86 -12.81
CA ALA A 229 16.36 9.85 -13.77
C ALA A 229 17.84 10.21 -13.61
N TRP A 230 18.37 10.20 -12.38
CA TRP A 230 19.77 10.52 -12.07
C TRP A 230 20.73 9.34 -12.20
N TYR A 231 20.26 8.11 -12.05
CA TYR A 231 21.13 6.94 -11.94
C TYR A 231 20.86 5.85 -12.99
N SER A 232 19.86 6.01 -13.86
CA SER A 232 19.64 5.10 -14.99
C SER A 232 20.72 5.27 -16.07
N PRO A 233 21.05 4.22 -16.85
CA PRO A 233 21.92 4.35 -18.01
C PRO A 233 21.39 5.31 -19.08
N ALA A 234 20.07 5.45 -19.19
CA ALA A 234 19.43 6.24 -20.24
C ALA A 234 19.60 7.75 -20.03
N THR A 235 19.47 8.22 -18.80
CA THR A 235 19.41 9.67 -18.49
C THR A 235 20.42 10.11 -17.43
N GLY A 236 21.04 9.20 -16.68
CA GLY A 236 21.90 9.55 -15.55
C GLY A 236 23.14 10.38 -15.90
N ARG A 237 23.57 10.36 -17.17
CA ARG A 237 24.68 11.21 -17.66
C ARG A 237 24.30 12.68 -17.79
N SER A 238 23.09 12.98 -18.26
CA SER A 238 22.60 14.36 -18.39
C SER A 238 22.09 14.91 -17.06
N ARG A 239 21.79 14.05 -16.08
CA ARG A 239 21.25 14.40 -14.75
C ARG A 239 20.06 15.40 -14.86
N PRO A 240 18.97 15.00 -15.52
CA PRO A 240 17.77 15.85 -15.61
C PRO A 240 17.22 16.18 -14.20
N HIS A 241 16.45 17.25 -14.06
CA HIS A 241 15.91 17.70 -12.76
C HIS A 241 17.01 17.96 -11.72
N LYS A 242 18.17 18.43 -12.17
CA LYS A 242 19.35 18.62 -11.32
C LYS A 242 19.01 19.51 -10.14
N ASP A 243 19.49 19.14 -8.96
CA ASP A 243 19.30 19.89 -7.71
C ASP A 243 17.82 20.07 -7.29
N CYS A 244 16.89 19.35 -7.93
CA CYS A 244 15.50 19.28 -7.50
C CYS A 244 15.39 18.51 -6.18
N LYS A 245 14.56 19.01 -5.27
CA LYS A 245 14.33 18.41 -3.95
C LYS A 245 12.85 18.23 -3.67
N ILE A 246 12.54 17.34 -2.73
CA ILE A 246 11.18 17.10 -2.28
C ILE A 246 11.03 17.65 -0.87
N VAL A 247 10.01 18.45 -0.64
CA VAL A 247 9.57 18.84 0.70
C VAL A 247 8.21 18.22 0.96
N HIS A 248 8.11 17.42 2.01
CA HIS A 248 6.85 16.81 2.46
C HIS A 248 6.37 17.46 3.76
N VAL A 249 5.19 18.06 3.72
CA VAL A 249 4.54 18.65 4.88
C VAL A 249 3.48 17.68 5.40
N THR A 250 3.70 17.15 6.59
CA THR A 250 2.78 16.23 7.28
C THR A 250 2.34 16.79 8.64
N PRO A 251 1.05 16.71 9.00
CA PRO A 251 0.57 17.18 10.30
C PRO A 251 0.96 16.28 11.47
N ARG A 252 1.39 15.04 11.20
CA ARG A 252 1.68 14.00 12.20
C ARG A 252 2.86 13.14 11.72
N PRO A 253 3.70 12.61 12.63
CA PRO A 253 4.72 11.63 12.27
C PRO A 253 4.09 10.41 11.60
N LEU A 254 4.69 9.98 10.48
CA LEU A 254 4.27 8.80 9.72
C LEU A 254 5.21 7.64 10.02
N TYR A 255 4.64 6.46 10.27
CA TYR A 255 5.35 5.19 10.23
C TYR A 255 5.40 4.69 8.79
N ALA A 256 6.59 4.54 8.21
CA ALA A 256 6.72 3.91 6.90
C ALA A 256 6.95 2.40 7.06
N LEU A 257 5.99 1.59 6.60
CA LEU A 257 6.08 0.12 6.68
C LEU A 257 6.30 -0.48 5.29
N PRO A 258 7.29 -1.37 5.12
CA PRO A 258 7.51 -2.09 3.88
C PRO A 258 6.45 -3.19 3.69
N PRO A 259 6.31 -3.76 2.48
CA PRO A 259 5.39 -4.88 2.23
C PRO A 259 5.75 -6.14 3.02
N TYR A 260 7.04 -6.39 3.29
CA TYR A 260 7.52 -7.57 4.02
C TYR A 260 8.11 -7.18 5.39
N ASN A 261 7.58 -7.75 6.47
CA ASN A 261 7.87 -7.35 7.84
C ASN A 261 8.34 -8.53 8.71
N PRO A 262 9.22 -8.27 9.70
CA PRO A 262 9.70 -9.30 10.59
C PRO A 262 8.55 -9.84 11.44
N ILE A 263 8.48 -11.16 11.62
CA ILE A 263 7.44 -11.80 12.43
C ILE A 263 7.95 -12.36 13.75
N ASP A 264 9.22 -12.74 13.82
CA ASP A 264 9.86 -13.26 15.02
C ASP A 264 10.73 -12.20 15.74
N LYS A 265 11.00 -12.41 17.03
CA LYS A 265 11.81 -11.48 17.84
C LYS A 265 13.26 -11.37 17.37
N GLY A 266 13.79 -12.39 16.68
CA GLY A 266 15.14 -12.40 16.14
C GLY A 266 15.27 -11.72 14.78
N ASN A 267 14.18 -11.22 14.19
CA ASN A 267 14.12 -10.68 12.83
C ASN A 267 14.73 -11.64 11.79
N ALA A 268 14.54 -12.95 12.01
CA ALA A 268 15.10 -14.01 11.17
C ALA A 268 14.17 -14.39 10.01
N THR A 269 12.88 -14.07 10.12
CA THR A 269 11.87 -14.37 9.11
C THR A 269 10.97 -13.17 8.83
N TYR A 270 10.54 -13.07 7.57
CA TYR A 270 9.74 -11.95 7.06
C TYR A 270 8.50 -12.49 6.35
N VAL A 271 7.35 -11.84 6.57
CA VAL A 271 6.07 -12.17 5.93
C VAL A 271 5.45 -10.92 5.33
N PRO A 272 4.56 -11.03 4.33
CA PRO A 272 3.69 -9.93 3.93
C PRO A 272 3.00 -9.29 5.15
N LEU A 273 2.88 -7.96 5.14
CA LEU A 273 2.40 -7.18 6.28
C LEU A 273 1.03 -7.63 6.79
N ASP A 274 0.10 -7.86 5.88
CA ASP A 274 -1.26 -8.29 6.20
C ASP A 274 -1.28 -9.68 6.86
N LEU A 275 -0.44 -10.62 6.41
CA LEU A 275 -0.32 -11.93 7.06
C LEU A 275 0.17 -11.81 8.51
N LYS A 276 1.04 -10.82 8.80
CA LYS A 276 1.45 -10.52 10.17
C LYS A 276 0.33 -9.87 10.97
N LEU A 277 -0.35 -8.88 10.40
CA LEU A 277 -1.38 -8.10 11.10
C LEU A 277 -2.63 -8.95 11.41
N TYR A 278 -2.94 -9.91 10.54
CA TYR A 278 -4.19 -10.67 10.59
C TYR A 278 -4.00 -12.13 11.02
N ASP A 279 -2.93 -12.46 11.72
CA ASP A 279 -2.74 -13.77 12.34
C ASP A 279 -3.62 -13.93 13.59
N LEU A 280 -4.49 -14.96 13.60
CA LEU A 280 -5.40 -15.26 14.72
C LEU A 280 -4.66 -15.54 16.04
N SER A 281 -3.42 -16.03 15.97
CA SER A 281 -2.63 -16.36 17.17
C SER A 281 -2.31 -15.12 18.02
N ARG A 282 -2.42 -13.93 17.43
CA ARG A 282 -2.16 -12.64 18.08
C ARG A 282 -3.33 -12.14 18.90
N ARG A 283 -4.52 -12.74 18.77
CA ARG A 283 -5.68 -12.36 19.59
C ARG A 283 -5.64 -13.07 20.94
N PRO A 284 -6.01 -12.38 22.04
CA PRO A 284 -6.20 -13.02 23.35
C PRO A 284 -7.20 -14.18 23.31
N ALA A 285 -7.09 -15.13 24.23
CA ALA A 285 -8.04 -16.22 24.36
C ALA A 285 -9.48 -15.71 24.56
N GLY A 286 -10.47 -16.44 24.03
CA GLY A 286 -11.89 -16.07 24.07
C GLY A 286 -12.41 -15.52 22.74
N PRO A 287 -13.66 -15.04 22.72
CA PRO A 287 -14.30 -14.48 21.54
C PRO A 287 -13.51 -13.31 20.98
N ILE A 288 -13.33 -13.30 19.67
CA ILE A 288 -12.71 -12.19 18.96
C ILE A 288 -13.83 -11.23 18.57
N VAL A 289 -13.69 -9.97 19.00
CA VAL A 289 -14.64 -8.90 18.74
C VAL A 289 -13.94 -7.72 18.06
N GLY A 290 -14.68 -7.02 17.20
CA GLY A 290 -14.23 -5.86 16.46
C GLY A 290 -14.13 -4.63 17.34
N ASN A 291 -13.19 -3.75 17.02
CA ASN A 291 -13.05 -2.46 17.69
C ASN A 291 -13.07 -1.32 16.67
N ALA A 292 -13.75 -0.23 17.03
CA ALA A 292 -13.84 0.99 16.23
C ALA A 292 -13.83 2.24 17.09
N GLY A 293 -13.62 3.37 16.39
CA GLY A 293 -13.74 4.71 16.95
C GLY A 293 -12.43 5.23 17.50
N GLN A 294 -12.51 5.94 18.62
CA GLN A 294 -11.34 6.54 19.26
C GLN A 294 -10.51 5.49 19.99
N LEU A 295 -9.19 5.68 19.98
CA LEU A 295 -8.28 4.84 20.76
C LEU A 295 -8.21 5.32 22.21
N SER A 296 -8.11 4.38 23.14
CA SER A 296 -7.67 4.72 24.50
C SER A 296 -6.17 5.05 24.52
N GLN A 297 -5.71 5.71 25.58
CA GLN A 297 -4.27 5.97 25.75
C GLN A 297 -3.45 4.68 25.75
N ALA A 298 -3.92 3.65 26.48
CA ALA A 298 -3.26 2.36 26.54
C ALA A 298 -3.17 1.68 25.16
N ALA A 299 -4.20 1.80 24.32
CA ALA A 299 -4.19 1.29 22.95
C ALA A 299 -3.17 2.03 22.07
N LYS A 300 -3.12 3.37 22.15
CA LYS A 300 -2.09 4.17 21.45
C LYS A 300 -0.68 3.73 21.83
N ASP A 301 -0.42 3.59 23.14
CA ASP A 301 0.88 3.19 23.66
C ASP A 301 1.28 1.81 23.16
N MET A 302 0.35 0.85 23.20
CA MET A 302 0.56 -0.51 22.70
C MET A 302 0.92 -0.52 21.20
N ILE A 303 0.17 0.21 20.37
CA ILE A 303 0.39 0.25 18.91
C ILE A 303 1.72 0.94 18.59
N HIS A 304 2.05 2.06 19.24
CA HIS A 304 3.35 2.72 19.08
C HIS A 304 4.50 1.79 19.46
N ASN A 305 4.45 1.12 20.61
CA ASN A 305 5.50 0.20 21.03
C ASN A 305 5.67 -0.96 20.04
N ALA A 306 4.57 -1.51 19.54
CA ALA A 306 4.61 -2.59 18.55
C ALA A 306 5.25 -2.13 17.22
N LEU A 307 4.92 -0.93 16.74
CA LEU A 307 5.48 -0.38 15.52
C LEU A 307 6.93 0.06 15.66
N GLN A 308 7.32 0.67 16.78
CA GLN A 308 8.72 1.01 17.06
C GLN A 308 9.59 -0.25 17.10
N ALA A 309 9.12 -1.33 17.73
CA ALA A 309 9.80 -2.62 17.69
C ALA A 309 9.89 -3.18 16.27
N GLN A 310 8.84 -3.02 15.46
CA GLN A 310 8.81 -3.47 14.07
C GLN A 310 9.76 -2.69 13.17
N ILE A 311 9.83 -1.36 13.31
CA ILE A 311 10.70 -0.54 12.46
C ILE A 311 12.15 -0.52 12.96
N GLY A 312 12.38 -0.85 14.23
CA GLY A 312 13.73 -0.90 14.83
C GLY A 312 14.13 0.34 15.61
N GLY A 313 13.19 1.22 15.98
CA GLY A 313 13.47 2.46 16.70
C GLY A 313 12.31 3.46 16.71
N ASP A 314 12.60 4.71 17.03
CA ASP A 314 11.66 5.84 17.09
C ASP A 314 11.74 6.79 15.87
N GLN A 315 12.45 6.36 14.82
CA GLN A 315 12.74 7.11 13.59
C GLN A 315 13.65 8.33 13.76
N SER A 316 14.27 8.55 14.94
CA SER A 316 15.26 9.62 15.12
C SER A 316 16.49 9.47 14.20
N ASP A 317 16.78 8.26 13.76
CA ASP A 317 17.85 7.93 12.82
C ASP A 317 17.55 8.34 11.37
N LEU A 318 16.32 8.79 11.05
CA LEU A 318 15.96 9.33 9.74
C LEU A 318 16.45 10.76 9.52
N LEU A 319 16.99 11.42 10.56
CA LEU A 319 17.49 12.79 10.51
C LEU A 319 16.39 13.83 10.21
N SER A 320 15.15 13.53 10.63
CA SER A 320 14.02 14.46 10.58
C SER A 320 13.26 14.44 11.90
N SER A 321 13.24 15.58 12.59
CA SER A 321 12.46 15.75 13.82
C SER A 321 10.95 15.67 13.59
N ALA A 322 10.48 15.92 12.36
CA ALA A 322 9.07 15.81 11.99
C ALA A 322 8.56 14.36 11.95
N LEU A 323 9.47 13.38 11.78
CA LEU A 323 9.15 11.95 11.80
C LEU A 323 9.54 11.25 13.11
N ALA A 324 10.40 11.88 13.91
CA ALA A 324 10.77 11.38 15.21
C ALA A 324 9.53 11.31 16.12
N ILE A 325 9.35 10.16 16.76
CA ILE A 325 8.14 9.89 17.52
C ILE A 325 8.40 10.23 18.99
N PRO A 326 7.60 11.10 19.61
CA PRO A 326 7.80 11.48 21.00
C PRO A 326 7.81 10.25 21.92
N SER A 327 8.71 10.23 22.91
CA SER A 327 8.79 9.17 23.92
C SER A 327 7.69 9.27 24.98
N GLN A 328 7.05 10.43 25.10
CA GLN A 328 5.97 10.74 26.03
C GLN A 328 4.85 11.53 25.32
N GLU A 329 3.70 11.68 25.97
CA GLU A 329 2.59 12.48 25.46
C GLU A 329 2.97 13.98 25.30
N PRO A 330 2.32 14.70 24.37
CA PRO A 330 1.22 14.25 23.51
C PRO A 330 1.71 13.44 22.29
N ARG A 331 1.11 12.26 22.06
CA ARG A 331 1.29 11.47 20.83
C ARG A 331 -0.01 11.39 20.06
N SER A 332 0.04 11.47 18.74
CA SER A 332 -1.14 11.18 17.91
C SER A 332 -1.39 9.68 17.84
N ALA A 333 -2.62 9.27 17.59
CA ALA A 333 -2.90 7.95 17.08
C ALA A 333 -2.04 7.72 15.82
N VAL A 334 -1.58 6.49 15.67
CA VAL A 334 -0.63 6.10 14.63
C VAL A 334 -1.17 6.42 13.24
N HIS A 335 -0.30 6.96 12.40
CA HIS A 335 -0.49 7.10 10.96
C HIS A 335 0.62 6.32 10.25
N VAL A 336 0.23 5.51 9.27
CA VAL A 336 1.09 4.63 8.50
C VAL A 336 1.05 5.05 7.04
N ALA A 337 2.22 5.01 6.42
CA ALA A 337 2.37 4.90 4.98
C ALA A 337 2.99 3.54 4.64
N LEU A 338 2.40 2.84 3.69
CA LEU A 338 2.90 1.59 3.14
C LEU A 338 3.91 1.94 2.06
N SER A 339 5.14 2.16 2.50
CA SER A 339 6.25 2.54 1.63
C SER A 339 7.54 1.99 2.21
N GLU A 340 8.34 1.37 1.35
CA GLU A 340 9.61 0.78 1.73
C GLU A 340 10.81 1.72 1.50
N SER A 341 10.68 2.68 0.57
CA SER A 341 11.76 3.57 0.15
C SER A 341 11.65 4.97 0.74
N TYR A 342 10.45 5.39 1.18
CA TYR A 342 10.23 6.68 1.84
C TYR A 342 11.26 6.98 2.96
N PRO A 343 11.44 6.12 3.99
CA PRO A 343 12.35 6.46 5.09
C PRO A 343 13.81 6.54 4.63
N GLU A 344 14.19 5.73 3.65
CA GLU A 344 15.54 5.71 3.09
C GLU A 344 15.83 6.97 2.27
N PHE A 345 14.84 7.48 1.53
CA PHE A 345 14.96 8.75 0.83
C PHE A 345 15.01 9.95 1.77
N VAL A 346 14.27 9.91 2.89
CA VAL A 346 14.40 10.91 3.97
C VAL A 346 15.81 10.87 4.54
N ARG A 347 16.31 9.68 4.93
CA ARG A 347 17.67 9.52 5.46
C ARG A 347 18.75 9.98 4.48
N SER A 348 18.52 9.84 3.17
CA SER A 348 19.45 10.30 2.13
C SER A 348 19.43 11.82 1.89
N GLY A 349 18.41 12.52 2.39
CA GLY A 349 18.21 13.96 2.21
C GLY A 349 17.51 14.37 0.92
N LEU A 350 16.99 13.42 0.13
CA LEU A 350 16.18 13.74 -1.06
C LEU A 350 14.76 14.21 -0.68
N ILE A 351 14.21 13.64 0.40
CA ILE A 351 12.96 14.07 1.01
C ILE A 351 13.28 14.82 2.30
N GLU A 352 12.94 16.10 2.34
CA GLU A 352 12.90 16.90 3.55
C GLU A 352 11.47 16.87 4.11
N VAL A 353 11.32 16.71 5.43
CA VAL A 353 10.00 16.55 6.05
C VAL A 353 9.77 17.63 7.10
N HIS A 354 8.66 18.33 6.96
CA HIS A 354 8.21 19.40 7.85
C HIS A 354 6.94 18.98 8.59
N SER A 355 6.89 19.30 9.88
CA SER A 355 5.72 19.05 10.73
C SER A 355 4.79 20.25 10.71
N GLY A 356 3.57 20.06 10.20
CA GLY A 356 2.57 21.13 10.17
C GLY A 356 1.53 20.95 9.08
N ARG A 357 0.85 22.05 8.75
CA ARG A 357 -0.16 22.12 7.69
C ARG A 357 0.13 23.31 6.80
N VAL A 358 0.03 23.11 5.50
CA VAL A 358 0.04 24.22 4.55
C VAL A 358 -1.27 24.99 4.72
N VAL A 359 -1.17 26.27 5.08
CA VAL A 359 -2.31 27.16 5.30
C VAL A 359 -2.44 28.22 4.20
N MET A 360 -1.37 28.47 3.44
CA MET A 360 -1.39 29.42 2.34
C MET A 360 -0.36 29.02 1.27
N LEU A 361 -0.77 29.11 0.01
CA LEU A 361 0.06 29.02 -1.18
C LEU A 361 -0.02 30.37 -1.89
N GLN A 362 1.12 31.00 -2.18
CA GLN A 362 1.16 32.30 -2.84
C GLN A 362 2.16 32.31 -4.00
N SER A 363 1.74 32.82 -5.17
CA SER A 363 2.63 32.92 -6.34
C SER A 363 3.85 33.80 -6.02
N ALA A 364 5.03 33.30 -6.37
CA ALA A 364 6.33 33.97 -6.20
C ALA A 364 7.01 34.20 -7.56
N GLY A 365 6.19 34.50 -8.58
CA GLY A 365 6.58 34.55 -9.98
C GLY A 365 5.63 33.71 -10.85
N LYS A 366 6.02 33.49 -12.11
CA LYS A 366 5.23 32.68 -13.06
C LYS A 366 5.42 31.17 -12.88
N GLU A 367 6.56 30.75 -12.36
CA GLU A 367 6.94 29.33 -12.30
C GLU A 367 7.24 28.81 -10.89
N THR A 368 7.07 29.65 -9.87
CA THR A 368 7.32 29.29 -8.48
C THR A 368 6.29 29.89 -7.53
N CYS A 369 6.09 29.23 -6.40
CA CYS A 369 5.31 29.76 -5.27
C CYS A 369 6.06 29.65 -3.94
N THR A 370 5.52 30.31 -2.94
CA THR A 370 5.81 30.06 -1.52
C THR A 370 4.66 29.27 -0.88
N ALA A 371 4.97 28.52 0.16
CA ALA A 371 3.99 27.86 1.01
C ALA A 371 4.22 28.25 2.47
N THR A 372 3.16 28.71 3.13
CA THR A 372 3.16 28.96 4.57
C THR A 372 2.71 27.70 5.27
N VAL A 373 3.56 27.17 6.15
CA VAL A 373 3.28 25.99 6.97
C VAL A 373 3.06 26.43 8.41
N GLU A 374 1.92 26.03 8.98
CA GLU A 374 1.59 26.22 10.39
C GLU A 374 1.83 24.91 11.15
N GLY A 375 2.78 24.93 12.09
CA GLY A 375 3.11 23.81 12.95
C GLY A 375 3.06 24.19 14.43
N THR A 376 3.35 23.23 15.31
CA THR A 376 3.38 23.46 16.77
C THR A 376 4.51 24.39 17.20
N ALA A 377 5.59 24.47 16.39
CA ALA A 377 6.73 25.36 16.62
C ALA A 377 6.51 26.79 16.09
N GLY A 378 5.37 27.07 15.46
CA GLY A 378 5.04 28.35 14.83
C GLY A 378 4.84 28.22 13.32
N THR A 379 4.93 29.36 12.65
CA THR A 379 4.75 29.48 11.20
C THR A 379 6.09 29.53 10.49
N GLU A 380 6.25 28.76 9.43
CA GLU A 380 7.41 28.81 8.53
C GLU A 380 6.96 29.07 7.09
N THR A 381 7.89 29.58 6.27
CA THR A 381 7.63 29.82 4.84
C THR A 381 8.64 29.04 4.00
N LEU A 382 8.11 28.11 3.22
CA LEU A 382 8.84 27.39 2.19
C LEU A 382 8.86 28.23 0.91
N THR A 383 9.98 28.23 0.20
CA THR A 383 10.18 29.04 -1.01
C THR A 383 10.64 28.18 -2.18
N ASN A 384 10.61 28.76 -3.39
CA ASN A 384 11.09 28.13 -4.62
C ASN A 384 10.38 26.79 -4.95
N ILE A 385 9.09 26.71 -4.64
CA ILE A 385 8.26 25.55 -4.97
C ILE A 385 7.87 25.64 -6.43
N GLY A 386 8.27 24.66 -7.23
CA GLY A 386 8.01 24.59 -8.68
C GLY A 386 6.84 23.68 -9.08
N ALA A 387 6.40 22.80 -8.18
CA ALA A 387 5.23 21.94 -8.39
C ALA A 387 4.65 21.50 -7.04
N ILE A 388 3.36 21.18 -7.01
CA ILE A 388 2.64 20.76 -5.80
C ILE A 388 1.85 19.49 -6.08
N ILE A 389 2.05 18.47 -5.23
CA ILE A 389 1.17 17.31 -5.12
C ILE A 389 0.46 17.38 -3.77
N TYR A 390 -0.87 17.42 -3.79
CA TYR A 390 -1.67 17.31 -2.57
C TYR A 390 -2.32 15.93 -2.47
N ALA A 391 -2.03 15.24 -1.37
CA ALA A 391 -2.53 13.91 -1.02
C ALA A 391 -3.48 14.03 0.19
N THR A 392 -4.50 14.86 0.04
CA THR A 392 -5.48 15.21 1.09
C THR A 392 -6.60 14.19 1.22
N GLY A 393 -6.54 13.09 0.46
CA GLY A 393 -7.51 12.00 0.50
C GLY A 393 -8.67 12.22 -0.45
N TYR A 394 -9.77 11.52 -0.20
CA TYR A 394 -10.95 11.52 -1.07
C TYR A 394 -12.19 11.94 -0.27
N THR A 395 -13.22 12.36 -1.00
CA THR A 395 -14.55 12.63 -0.48
C THR A 395 -15.55 11.57 -0.96
N PRO A 396 -16.51 11.17 -0.11
CA PRO A 396 -17.62 10.30 -0.46
C PRO A 396 -18.81 11.06 -1.07
N ALA A 397 -18.70 12.38 -1.29
CA ALA A 397 -19.82 13.25 -1.65
C ALA A 397 -20.58 12.79 -2.92
N THR A 398 -19.87 12.45 -4.00
CA THR A 398 -20.51 12.06 -5.28
C THR A 398 -21.15 10.67 -5.20
N ALA A 399 -20.71 9.81 -4.27
CA ALA A 399 -21.32 8.51 -4.03
C ALA A 399 -22.70 8.57 -3.35
N ILE A 400 -23.10 9.73 -2.83
CA ILE A 400 -24.39 9.94 -2.13
C ILE A 400 -25.14 11.19 -2.60
N GLU A 401 -24.63 11.91 -3.61
CA GLU A 401 -25.20 13.19 -4.07
C GLU A 401 -26.63 13.03 -4.57
N PHE A 402 -26.92 11.90 -5.23
CA PHE A 402 -28.22 11.53 -5.81
C PHE A 402 -29.27 11.11 -4.77
N LEU A 403 -28.90 10.94 -3.50
CA LEU A 403 -29.87 10.64 -2.45
C LEU A 403 -30.74 11.87 -2.12
N PRO A 404 -32.04 11.68 -1.85
CA PRO A 404 -32.92 12.79 -1.52
C PRO A 404 -32.65 13.32 -0.09
N ASP A 405 -33.02 14.58 0.16
CA ASP A 405 -32.65 15.30 1.39
C ASP A 405 -33.25 14.69 2.66
N ASP A 406 -34.46 14.13 2.58
CA ASP A 406 -35.12 13.42 3.69
C ASP A 406 -34.35 12.15 4.09
N VAL A 407 -33.85 11.39 3.10
CA VAL A 407 -32.98 10.23 3.31
C VAL A 407 -31.64 10.67 3.90
N LYS A 408 -31.01 11.72 3.35
CA LYS A 408 -29.75 12.27 3.90
C LYS A 408 -29.93 12.73 5.36
N GLN A 409 -31.06 13.37 5.68
CA GLN A 409 -31.38 13.79 7.04
C GLN A 409 -31.55 12.59 7.99
N ALA A 410 -32.26 11.55 7.57
CA ALA A 410 -32.44 10.32 8.36
C ALA A 410 -31.12 9.54 8.58
N LEU A 411 -30.13 9.74 7.70
CA LEU A 411 -28.77 9.19 7.84
C LEU A 411 -27.82 10.14 8.59
N HIS A 412 -28.32 11.25 9.13
CA HIS A 412 -27.54 12.28 9.82
C HIS A 412 -26.37 12.82 8.99
N HIS A 413 -26.58 13.00 7.68
CA HIS A 413 -25.54 13.44 6.75
C HIS A 413 -24.87 14.76 7.19
N ASP A 414 -23.54 14.78 7.21
CA ASP A 414 -22.73 15.98 7.41
C ASP A 414 -21.76 16.17 6.24
N PRO A 415 -22.02 17.10 5.30
CA PRO A 415 -21.18 17.31 4.13
C PRO A 415 -19.79 17.89 4.46
N SER A 416 -19.57 18.37 5.69
CA SER A 416 -18.24 18.79 6.14
C SER A 416 -17.37 17.62 6.60
N SER A 417 -17.95 16.43 6.78
CA SER A 417 -17.26 15.25 7.30
C SER A 417 -16.99 14.22 6.20
N ASP A 418 -15.81 14.29 5.60
CA ASP A 418 -15.43 13.31 4.57
C ASP A 418 -15.10 11.91 5.13
N ARG A 419 -14.78 11.79 6.42
CA ARG A 419 -14.34 10.51 7.04
C ARG A 419 -15.49 9.71 7.65
N LEU A 420 -16.58 10.39 8.01
CA LEU A 420 -17.78 9.80 8.59
C LEU A 420 -19.01 10.64 8.18
N PRO A 421 -19.37 10.63 6.87
CA PRO A 421 -20.44 11.48 6.33
C PRO A 421 -21.83 11.06 6.83
N LEU A 422 -22.06 9.76 7.05
CA LEU A 422 -23.35 9.16 7.39
C LEU A 422 -23.25 8.35 8.69
N MET A 423 -24.36 8.19 9.40
CA MET A 423 -24.48 7.32 10.56
C MET A 423 -25.12 5.99 10.13
N LEU A 424 -24.33 4.93 10.09
CA LEU A 424 -24.75 3.58 9.70
C LEU A 424 -24.53 2.60 10.85
N SER A 425 -25.37 1.57 10.91
CA SER A 425 -25.26 0.42 11.81
C SER A 425 -25.14 -0.88 11.01
N GLY A 426 -25.00 -2.01 11.71
CA GLY A 426 -24.89 -3.33 11.11
C GLY A 426 -23.57 -3.49 10.37
N TRP A 427 -22.47 -3.16 11.03
CA TRP A 427 -21.12 -3.11 10.45
C TRP A 427 -21.04 -2.15 9.27
N GLN A 428 -21.56 -0.93 9.46
CA GLN A 428 -21.61 0.14 8.45
C GLN A 428 -22.39 -0.19 7.17
N THR A 429 -23.51 -0.91 7.27
CA THR A 429 -24.29 -1.33 6.09
C THR A 429 -25.67 -0.72 5.95
N MET A 430 -26.29 -0.25 7.03
CA MET A 430 -27.72 0.13 6.96
C MET A 430 -28.13 1.15 8.01
N SER A 431 -29.38 1.62 7.90
CA SER A 431 -30.06 2.39 8.94
C SER A 431 -31.42 1.75 9.24
N PRO A 432 -31.80 1.53 10.51
CA PRO A 432 -33.10 0.97 10.87
C PRO A 432 -34.30 1.79 10.38
N HIS A 433 -34.10 3.10 10.12
CA HIS A 433 -35.14 4.00 9.61
C HIS A 433 -35.43 3.79 8.12
N ILE A 434 -34.50 3.16 7.40
CA ILE A 434 -34.55 2.97 5.95
C ILE A 434 -34.04 1.55 5.63
N PRO A 435 -34.76 0.49 6.05
CA PRO A 435 -34.25 -0.87 5.96
C PRO A 435 -34.13 -1.37 4.50
N GLU A 436 -34.79 -0.73 3.55
CA GLU A 436 -34.72 -1.12 2.13
C GLU A 436 -33.46 -0.59 1.42
N LEU A 437 -32.70 0.30 2.08
CA LEU A 437 -31.43 0.86 1.59
C LEU A 437 -30.25 0.18 2.29
N ALA A 438 -29.24 -0.21 1.52
CA ALA A 438 -27.98 -0.73 2.03
C ALA A 438 -26.77 0.00 1.44
N PHE A 439 -25.70 0.03 2.20
CA PHE A 439 -24.39 0.58 1.84
C PHE A 439 -23.35 -0.53 1.97
N ILE A 440 -22.53 -0.77 0.96
CA ILE A 440 -21.53 -1.85 0.99
C ILE A 440 -20.16 -1.28 0.71
N GLY A 441 -19.22 -1.49 1.64
CA GLY A 441 -17.88 -0.90 1.58
C GLY A 441 -17.87 0.63 1.75
N PHE A 442 -18.91 1.22 2.33
CA PHE A 442 -19.04 2.67 2.50
C PHE A 442 -18.44 3.16 3.83
N TYR A 443 -17.14 3.00 3.98
CA TYR A 443 -16.37 3.52 5.11
C TYR A 443 -14.91 3.79 4.69
N GLU A 444 -14.17 4.53 5.52
CA GLU A 444 -12.78 4.91 5.21
C GLU A 444 -11.86 3.68 5.27
N GLY A 445 -11.47 3.17 4.09
CA GLY A 445 -10.56 2.03 3.93
C GLY A 445 -11.27 0.67 3.89
N PRO A 446 -12.14 0.40 2.90
CA PRO A 446 -12.91 -0.83 2.86
C PRO A 446 -12.08 -2.06 2.45
N TYR A 447 -12.33 -3.18 3.13
CA TYR A 447 -11.70 -4.47 2.85
C TYR A 447 -12.64 -5.35 2.03
N TRP A 448 -12.15 -6.02 1.00
CA TRP A 448 -12.98 -6.87 0.14
C TRP A 448 -13.64 -8.05 0.89
N PRO A 449 -12.96 -8.72 1.84
CA PRO A 449 -13.61 -9.76 2.62
C PRO A 449 -14.74 -9.20 3.50
N ILE A 450 -14.58 -7.98 4.05
CA ILE A 450 -15.66 -7.31 4.79
C ILE A 450 -16.80 -6.93 3.86
N ILE A 451 -16.52 -6.43 2.65
CA ILE A 451 -17.53 -6.17 1.61
C ILE A 451 -18.36 -7.44 1.32
N GLU A 452 -17.71 -8.60 1.16
CA GLU A 452 -18.41 -9.87 0.94
C GLU A 452 -19.30 -10.24 2.14
N MET A 453 -18.80 -10.08 3.36
CA MET A 453 -19.57 -10.31 4.58
C MET A 453 -20.76 -9.35 4.72
N GLN A 454 -20.57 -8.07 4.42
CA GLN A 454 -21.62 -7.05 4.42
C GLN A 454 -22.72 -7.38 3.40
N ALA A 455 -22.35 -7.88 2.22
CA ALA A 455 -23.29 -8.34 1.21
C ALA A 455 -24.11 -9.55 1.72
N ARG A 456 -23.46 -10.56 2.33
CA ARG A 456 -24.14 -11.73 2.93
C ARG A 456 -25.11 -11.30 4.04
N TYR A 457 -24.69 -10.40 4.93
CA TYR A 457 -25.53 -9.85 5.99
C TYR A 457 -26.75 -9.11 5.44
N THR A 458 -26.54 -8.27 4.43
CA THR A 458 -27.63 -7.51 3.79
C THR A 458 -28.64 -8.45 3.14
N ALA A 459 -28.19 -9.45 2.39
CA ALA A 459 -29.08 -10.42 1.74
C ALA A 459 -29.89 -11.22 2.77
N GLN A 460 -29.27 -11.71 3.85
CA GLN A 460 -29.97 -12.42 4.93
C GLN A 460 -31.07 -11.53 5.56
N ARG A 461 -30.75 -10.25 5.79
CA ARG A 461 -31.69 -9.30 6.38
C ARG A 461 -32.90 -9.02 5.47
N TRP A 462 -32.66 -8.82 4.18
CA TRP A 462 -33.73 -8.60 3.20
C TRP A 462 -34.60 -9.83 2.99
N LEU A 463 -34.01 -11.03 2.90
CA LEU A 463 -34.75 -12.30 2.85
C LEU A 463 -35.68 -12.48 4.05
N ASN A 464 -35.19 -12.11 5.25
CA ASN A 464 -35.96 -12.19 6.48
C ASN A 464 -36.89 -10.97 6.70
N GLN A 465 -36.96 -10.05 5.75
CA GLN A 465 -37.74 -8.80 5.81
C GLN A 465 -37.57 -8.05 7.14
N THR A 466 -36.35 -8.07 7.67
CA THR A 466 -36.07 -7.57 9.02
C THR A 466 -35.55 -6.14 8.96
N ALA A 467 -36.26 -5.22 9.64
CA ALA A 467 -35.82 -3.84 9.81
C ALA A 467 -34.86 -3.66 11.01
N GLN A 468 -34.74 -4.68 11.87
CA GLN A 468 -33.85 -4.63 13.03
C GLN A 468 -32.39 -4.80 12.60
N SER A 469 -31.53 -3.92 13.12
CA SER A 469 -30.08 -4.06 13.03
C SER A 469 -29.56 -4.63 14.34
N ILE A 470 -28.51 -5.45 14.27
CA ILE A 470 -27.59 -5.54 15.41
C ILE A 470 -26.85 -4.21 15.44
N VAL A 471 -26.96 -3.49 16.56
CA VAL A 471 -26.17 -2.28 16.77
C VAL A 471 -24.93 -2.71 17.54
N HIS A 472 -23.82 -2.83 16.81
CA HIS A 472 -22.53 -3.03 17.45
C HIS A 472 -22.29 -1.84 18.41
N PRO A 473 -21.78 -2.05 19.65
CA PRO A 473 -21.67 -0.97 20.63
C PRO A 473 -20.93 0.27 20.12
N GLN A 474 -19.98 0.11 19.20
CA GLN A 474 -19.22 1.24 18.62
C GLN A 474 -19.90 1.95 17.45
N GLU A 475 -21.07 1.45 17.03
CA GLU A 475 -21.91 2.03 15.97
C GLU A 475 -23.19 2.67 16.52
N GLU A 476 -23.34 2.76 17.84
CA GLU A 476 -24.38 3.58 18.45
C GLU A 476 -24.30 5.01 17.91
N THR A 477 -25.43 5.56 17.43
CA THR A 477 -25.47 6.87 16.77
C THR A 477 -24.80 7.97 17.60
N GLU A 478 -25.01 7.98 18.92
CA GLU A 478 -24.39 8.96 19.82
C GLU A 478 -22.85 8.88 19.81
N LYS A 479 -22.29 7.67 19.77
CA LYS A 479 -20.84 7.45 19.72
C LYS A 479 -20.25 7.82 18.37
N LEU A 480 -20.94 7.50 17.28
CA LEU A 480 -20.52 7.91 15.94
C LEU A 480 -20.56 9.44 15.77
N LEU A 481 -21.58 10.11 16.32
CA LEU A 481 -21.65 11.57 16.34
C LEU A 481 -20.50 12.18 17.16
N ALA A 482 -20.20 11.61 18.33
CA ALA A 482 -19.07 12.04 19.14
C ALA A 482 -17.72 11.84 18.42
N LEU A 483 -17.54 10.69 17.75
CA LEU A 483 -16.36 10.40 16.93
C LEU A 483 -16.21 11.42 15.79
N ARG A 484 -17.30 11.73 15.07
CA ARG A 484 -17.30 12.74 14.01
C ARG A 484 -16.90 14.11 14.54
N ALA A 485 -17.39 14.51 15.71
CA ALA A 485 -16.98 15.76 16.35
C ALA A 485 -15.48 15.78 16.68
N GLU A 486 -14.90 14.67 17.14
CA GLU A 486 -13.46 14.57 17.41
C GLU A 486 -12.61 14.54 16.13
N MET A 487 -13.14 14.02 15.02
CA MET A 487 -12.53 14.14 13.69
C MET A 487 -12.42 15.61 13.27
N HIS A 488 -13.48 16.40 13.44
CA HIS A 488 -13.51 17.84 13.15
C HIS A 488 -12.51 18.62 14.02
N LYS A 489 -12.39 18.26 15.30
CA LYS A 489 -11.38 18.81 16.22
C LYS A 489 -9.96 18.31 15.93
N ARG A 490 -9.78 17.40 14.97
CA ARG A 490 -8.48 16.78 14.62
C ARG A 490 -7.81 16.12 15.83
N SER A 491 -8.61 15.52 16.70
CA SER A 491 -8.16 14.89 17.95
C SER A 491 -7.03 13.88 17.71
N LEU A 492 -6.08 13.87 18.65
CA LEU A 492 -4.95 12.95 18.66
C LEU A 492 -5.36 11.51 18.99
N TYR A 493 -6.62 11.25 19.36
CA TYR A 493 -7.12 9.91 19.68
C TYR A 493 -7.87 9.24 18.53
N VAL A 494 -8.15 9.97 17.45
CA VAL A 494 -8.78 9.40 16.26
C VAL A 494 -7.71 8.72 15.38
N PRO A 495 -7.80 7.39 15.17
CA PRO A 495 -6.85 6.66 14.32
C PRO A 495 -7.00 7.04 12.84
N GLN A 496 -6.02 6.62 12.04
CA GLN A 496 -6.08 6.77 10.58
C GLN A 496 -7.28 6.04 9.97
N TYR A 497 -7.64 4.86 10.47
CA TYR A 497 -8.82 4.11 10.07
C TYR A 497 -9.65 3.80 11.32
N TRP A 498 -10.81 4.43 11.44
CA TRP A 498 -11.66 4.31 12.64
C TRP A 498 -12.46 3.01 12.68
N PHE A 499 -12.70 2.38 11.53
CA PHE A 499 -13.32 1.06 11.36
C PHE A 499 -12.30 0.06 10.80
N GLY A 500 -11.10 0.03 11.41
CA GLY A 500 -9.92 -0.64 10.87
C GLY A 500 -9.66 -2.06 11.38
N ASP A 501 -10.41 -2.57 12.36
CA ASP A 501 -10.18 -3.90 12.96
C ASP A 501 -10.70 -5.04 12.07
N TYR A 502 -10.04 -5.23 10.93
CA TYR A 502 -10.39 -6.24 9.92
C TYR A 502 -10.61 -7.64 10.52
N LEU A 503 -9.64 -8.16 11.27
CA LEU A 503 -9.71 -9.50 11.86
C LEU A 503 -10.89 -9.61 12.84
N GLY A 504 -11.08 -8.59 13.69
CA GLY A 504 -12.18 -8.54 14.63
C GLY A 504 -13.55 -8.62 13.94
N TYR A 505 -13.74 -7.82 12.89
CA TYR A 505 -14.99 -7.79 12.14
C TYR A 505 -15.24 -9.03 11.30
N MET A 506 -14.20 -9.65 10.73
CA MET A 506 -14.34 -10.92 10.03
C MET A 506 -14.89 -12.02 10.95
N GLU A 507 -14.34 -12.15 12.18
CA GLU A 507 -14.81 -13.15 13.16
C GLU A 507 -16.23 -12.86 13.66
N GLU A 508 -16.57 -11.60 13.93
CA GLU A 508 -17.92 -11.21 14.35
C GLU A 508 -18.98 -11.48 13.28
N LEU A 509 -18.74 -11.01 12.06
CA LEU A 509 -19.66 -11.20 10.94
C LEU A 509 -19.79 -12.69 10.60
N ALA A 510 -18.70 -13.46 10.62
CA ALA A 510 -18.75 -14.89 10.37
C ALA A 510 -19.58 -15.64 11.44
N SER A 511 -19.41 -15.28 12.72
CA SER A 511 -20.20 -15.82 13.81
C SER A 511 -21.70 -15.48 13.66
N HIS A 512 -22.01 -14.24 13.33
CA HIS A 512 -23.38 -13.77 13.11
C HIS A 512 -24.06 -14.46 11.91
N LEU A 513 -23.32 -14.62 10.81
CA LEU A 513 -23.77 -15.28 9.59
C LEU A 513 -23.77 -16.81 9.69
N HIS A 514 -23.32 -17.37 10.81
CA HIS A 514 -23.17 -18.81 11.04
C HIS A 514 -22.32 -19.51 9.97
N LEU A 515 -21.24 -18.86 9.53
CA LEU A 515 -20.33 -19.41 8.53
C LEU A 515 -19.49 -20.55 9.11
N SER A 516 -19.19 -21.55 8.29
CA SER A 516 -18.25 -22.59 8.67
C SER A 516 -16.81 -22.09 8.51
N ARG A 517 -15.91 -22.58 9.37
CA ARG A 517 -14.49 -22.24 9.32
C ARG A 517 -13.71 -23.33 8.60
N ASN A 518 -13.05 -22.95 7.51
CA ASN A 518 -12.08 -23.75 6.77
C ASN A 518 -10.67 -23.49 7.32
N ASP A 519 -10.40 -23.97 8.53
CA ASP A 519 -9.14 -23.68 9.24
C ASP A 519 -7.94 -24.43 8.67
N ALA A 520 -8.16 -25.62 8.12
CA ALA A 520 -7.08 -26.44 7.60
C ALA A 520 -6.32 -25.72 6.47
N PRO A 521 -4.99 -25.85 6.40
CA PRO A 521 -4.13 -26.67 7.28
C PRO A 521 -3.63 -25.98 8.56
N PHE A 522 -4.13 -24.80 8.91
CA PHE A 522 -3.82 -24.15 10.19
C PHE A 522 -4.64 -24.76 11.34
N ALA A 523 -4.19 -24.55 12.57
CA ALA A 523 -5.04 -24.79 13.74
C ALA A 523 -6.12 -23.70 13.87
N GLU A 524 -7.19 -24.00 14.60
CA GLU A 524 -8.37 -23.13 14.79
C GLU A 524 -8.01 -21.69 15.20
N ARG A 525 -6.95 -21.50 15.99
CA ARG A 525 -6.54 -20.18 16.51
C ARG A 525 -5.21 -19.71 15.95
N GLU A 526 -4.78 -20.26 14.82
CA GLU A 526 -3.52 -19.94 14.17
C GLU A 526 -3.72 -19.49 12.73
N GLY A 527 -2.73 -18.77 12.22
CA GLY A 527 -2.62 -18.42 10.81
C GLY A 527 -3.37 -17.15 10.43
N PRO A 528 -2.99 -16.56 9.29
CA PRO A 528 -3.64 -15.35 8.78
C PRO A 528 -5.12 -15.56 8.44
N THR A 529 -5.91 -14.50 8.63
CA THR A 529 -7.28 -14.42 8.15
C THR A 529 -7.33 -14.20 6.64
N SER A 530 -8.08 -15.03 5.92
CA SER A 530 -8.42 -14.90 4.50
C SER A 530 -9.94 -15.07 4.33
N PRO A 531 -10.60 -14.43 3.34
CA PRO A 531 -12.02 -14.67 3.05
C PRO A 531 -12.35 -16.14 2.82
N ALA A 532 -11.43 -16.89 2.18
CA ALA A 532 -11.58 -18.33 1.92
C ALA A 532 -11.67 -19.20 3.18
N ARG A 533 -11.39 -18.63 4.35
CA ARG A 533 -11.52 -19.29 5.65
C ARG A 533 -12.98 -19.36 6.12
N TYR A 534 -13.88 -18.54 5.58
CA TYR A 534 -15.26 -18.40 6.06
C TYR A 534 -16.29 -18.73 4.98
N LEU A 535 -16.84 -19.94 5.05
CA LEU A 535 -17.63 -20.50 3.96
C LEU A 535 -19.11 -20.54 4.29
N LEU A 536 -19.92 -20.18 3.29
CA LEU A 536 -21.32 -20.59 3.22
C LEU A 536 -21.41 -22.06 2.80
N PRO A 537 -22.50 -22.77 3.15
CA PRO A 537 -22.76 -24.12 2.63
C PRO A 537 -22.79 -24.20 1.09
N THR A 538 -23.04 -23.07 0.42
CA THR A 538 -23.11 -22.95 -1.04
C THR A 538 -21.78 -22.57 -1.69
N ASP A 539 -20.74 -22.24 -0.92
CA ASP A 539 -19.45 -21.85 -1.46
C ASP A 539 -18.69 -23.07 -2.02
N SER A 540 -17.83 -22.82 -3.01
CA SER A 540 -17.02 -23.87 -3.62
C SER A 540 -15.86 -24.28 -2.71
N ASN A 541 -16.04 -25.35 -1.93
CA ASN A 541 -15.00 -25.85 -1.02
C ASN A 541 -13.64 -26.04 -1.69
N CYS A 542 -13.58 -26.53 -2.93
CA CYS A 542 -12.28 -26.80 -3.59
C CYS A 542 -11.44 -25.54 -3.88
N GLN A 543 -12.07 -24.40 -4.18
CA GLN A 543 -11.36 -23.13 -4.42
C GLN A 543 -10.86 -22.56 -3.09
N ALA A 544 -11.72 -22.55 -2.08
CA ALA A 544 -11.38 -22.08 -0.74
C ALA A 544 -10.24 -22.91 -0.12
N GLU A 545 -10.30 -24.24 -0.24
CA GLU A 545 -9.24 -25.15 0.18
C GLU A 545 -7.92 -24.88 -0.55
N ALA A 546 -7.96 -24.64 -1.87
CA ALA A 546 -6.76 -24.29 -2.64
C ALA A 546 -6.13 -22.97 -2.17
N ILE A 547 -6.95 -21.94 -1.92
CA ILE A 547 -6.50 -20.64 -1.40
C ILE A 547 -5.86 -20.80 -0.01
N MET A 548 -6.50 -21.54 0.90
CA MET A 548 -5.98 -21.78 2.25
C MET A 548 -4.70 -22.62 2.25
N GLN A 549 -4.61 -23.61 1.37
CA GLN A 549 -3.40 -24.42 1.20
C GLN A 549 -2.24 -23.58 0.66
N ASP A 550 -2.48 -22.72 -0.32
CA ASP A 550 -1.47 -21.80 -0.87
C ASP A 550 -1.02 -20.76 0.17
N LEU A 551 -1.97 -20.19 0.93
CA LEU A 551 -1.66 -19.32 2.07
C LEU A 551 -0.74 -20.01 3.07
N TYR A 552 -1.03 -21.27 3.43
CA TYR A 552 -0.18 -22.04 4.32
C TYR A 552 1.22 -22.31 3.73
N THR A 553 1.30 -22.66 2.44
CA THR A 553 2.57 -22.84 1.74
C THR A 553 3.41 -21.56 1.74
N VAL A 554 2.80 -20.40 1.48
CA VAL A 554 3.50 -19.11 1.58
C VAL A 554 3.93 -18.83 3.02
N TRP A 555 3.04 -19.02 3.98
CA TRP A 555 3.33 -18.79 5.40
C TRP A 555 4.50 -19.63 5.90
N THR A 556 4.50 -20.94 5.59
CA THR A 556 5.57 -21.86 5.97
C THR A 556 6.88 -21.56 5.25
N ALA A 557 6.85 -21.25 3.94
CA ALA A 557 8.05 -20.80 3.22
C ALA A 557 8.66 -19.53 3.86
N CYS A 558 7.84 -18.59 4.31
CA CYS A 558 8.32 -17.39 5.01
C CYS A 558 8.88 -17.71 6.41
N THR A 559 8.14 -18.46 7.22
CA THR A 559 8.40 -18.65 8.66
C THR A 559 9.40 -19.77 8.98
N ILE A 560 9.58 -20.73 8.07
CA ILE A 560 10.47 -21.89 8.23
C ILE A 560 11.67 -21.77 7.29
N GLU A 561 11.43 -21.52 6.00
CA GLU A 561 12.47 -21.54 4.96
C GLU A 561 13.18 -20.19 4.78
N GLY A 562 12.60 -19.10 5.31
CA GLY A 562 13.21 -17.76 5.23
C GLY A 562 12.94 -17.05 3.89
N LYS A 563 11.83 -17.38 3.21
CA LYS A 563 11.38 -16.62 2.05
C LYS A 563 11.23 -15.13 2.38
N PHE A 564 11.64 -14.27 1.45
CA PHE A 564 11.73 -12.82 1.53
C PHE A 564 12.80 -12.25 2.49
N VAL A 565 13.69 -13.08 3.05
CA VAL A 565 14.88 -12.58 3.76
C VAL A 565 15.79 -11.81 2.78
N ALA A 566 15.98 -12.32 1.57
CA ALA A 566 16.75 -11.63 0.52
C ALA A 566 16.10 -10.29 0.15
N ARG A 567 14.76 -10.24 0.05
CA ARG A 567 13.99 -9.01 -0.19
C ARG A 567 14.19 -7.97 0.91
N ALA A 568 14.12 -8.40 2.17
CA ALA A 568 14.30 -7.53 3.33
C ALA A 568 15.74 -6.98 3.37
N ALA A 569 16.73 -7.82 3.11
CA ALA A 569 18.13 -7.43 3.01
C ALA A 569 18.35 -6.41 1.88
N PHE A 570 17.85 -6.68 0.67
CA PHE A 570 17.97 -5.76 -0.47
C PHE A 570 17.42 -4.37 -0.12
N ARG A 571 16.18 -4.30 0.39
CA ARG A 571 15.57 -3.02 0.81
C ARG A 571 16.44 -2.28 1.82
N ALA A 572 17.01 -3.00 2.79
CA ALA A 572 17.82 -2.41 3.86
C ALA A 572 19.09 -1.69 3.40
N LEU A 573 19.60 -2.01 2.20
CA LEU A 573 20.85 -1.46 1.68
C LEU A 573 20.71 -0.03 1.15
N GLN A 574 19.50 0.41 0.79
CA GLN A 574 19.27 1.70 0.13
C GLN A 574 19.93 2.87 0.88
N GLY A 575 20.42 3.86 0.14
CA GLY A 575 20.88 5.13 0.69
C GLY A 575 22.39 5.15 0.98
N ASN A 576 22.79 6.09 1.83
CA ASN A 576 24.19 6.46 2.04
C ASN A 576 24.84 5.71 3.22
N TRP A 577 26.14 5.48 3.11
CA TRP A 577 26.96 4.73 4.06
C TRP A 577 28.37 5.34 4.16
N ASN A 578 28.90 5.42 5.38
CA ASN A 578 30.33 5.57 5.61
C ASN A 578 30.98 4.19 5.54
N ILE A 579 32.09 4.08 4.79
CA ILE A 579 32.79 2.81 4.61
C ILE A 579 34.21 2.86 5.16
N THR A 580 34.60 1.77 5.83
CA THR A 580 35.99 1.49 6.17
C THR A 580 36.34 0.09 5.66
N ARG A 581 37.30 -0.01 4.74
CA ARG A 581 37.74 -1.29 4.19
C ARG A 581 39.18 -1.58 4.58
N LYS A 582 39.41 -2.67 5.29
CA LYS A 582 40.75 -3.21 5.57
C LYS A 582 41.08 -4.28 4.54
N ILE A 583 42.23 -4.14 3.88
CA ILE A 583 42.78 -5.11 2.92
C ILE A 583 44.05 -5.71 3.53
N ASP A 584 44.03 -7.02 3.72
CA ASP A 584 45.13 -7.78 4.30
C ASP A 584 45.56 -8.88 3.32
N SER A 585 46.75 -8.76 2.75
CA SER A 585 47.29 -9.72 1.80
C SER A 585 48.36 -10.61 2.41
N ARG A 586 48.31 -11.88 2.04
CA ARG A 586 49.33 -12.89 2.37
C ARG A 586 50.51 -12.87 1.40
N LEU A 587 50.40 -12.14 0.28
CA LEU A 587 51.48 -11.96 -0.68
C LEU A 587 52.17 -10.63 -0.43
N SER A 588 53.50 -10.65 -0.30
CA SER A 588 54.30 -9.42 -0.17
C SER A 588 54.21 -8.50 -1.39
N SER A 589 53.84 -9.05 -2.55
CA SER A 589 53.66 -8.33 -3.81
C SER A 589 52.31 -7.63 -3.95
N PHE A 590 51.34 -7.89 -3.07
CA PHE A 590 50.01 -7.30 -3.16
C PHE A 590 49.77 -6.34 -1.98
N PRO A 591 49.19 -5.15 -2.24
CA PRO A 591 49.11 -4.10 -1.22
C PRO A 591 48.17 -4.45 -0.06
N CYS A 592 48.66 -4.25 1.16
CA CYS A 592 47.82 -4.11 2.36
C CYS A 592 47.50 -2.63 2.60
N GLY A 593 46.34 -2.35 3.18
CA GLY A 593 45.95 -0.97 3.48
C GLY A 593 44.54 -0.82 4.02
N THR A 594 44.18 0.42 4.31
CA THR A 594 42.84 0.79 4.79
C THR A 594 42.26 1.88 3.89
N LEU A 595 41.08 1.62 3.35
CA LEU A 595 40.27 2.62 2.66
C LEU A 595 39.25 3.22 3.63
N GLN A 596 39.14 4.54 3.63
CA GLN A 596 38.06 5.27 4.29
C GLN A 596 37.33 6.10 3.23
N GLY A 597 36.00 6.07 3.26
CA GLY A 597 35.20 6.70 2.23
C GLY A 597 33.70 6.66 2.48
N GLN A 598 32.95 6.85 1.41
CA GLN A 598 31.50 6.76 1.38
C GLN A 598 31.04 5.80 0.28
N ALA A 599 29.90 5.17 0.53
CA ALA A 599 29.18 4.37 -0.46
C ALA A 599 27.70 4.75 -0.46
N SER A 600 27.03 4.52 -1.58
CA SER A 600 25.61 4.77 -1.73
C SER A 600 24.96 3.69 -2.60
N PHE A 601 23.70 3.37 -2.27
CA PHE A 601 22.84 2.50 -3.04
C PHE A 601 21.65 3.31 -3.56
N HIS A 602 21.65 3.59 -4.85
CA HIS A 602 20.65 4.43 -5.51
C HIS A 602 19.62 3.56 -6.24
N PRO A 603 18.35 3.62 -5.85
CA PRO A 603 17.32 2.85 -6.53
C PRO A 603 17.05 3.42 -7.92
N ARG A 604 16.84 2.52 -8.88
CA ARG A 604 16.51 2.85 -10.28
C ARG A 604 15.69 1.70 -10.89
N SER A 605 15.06 1.97 -12.02
CA SER A 605 14.36 0.97 -12.81
C SER A 605 15.34 -0.13 -13.25
N PRO A 606 14.96 -1.42 -13.21
CA PRO A 606 15.81 -2.50 -13.68
C PRO A 606 16.31 -2.25 -15.11
N SER A 607 17.64 -2.22 -15.28
CA SER A 607 18.23 -1.93 -16.58
C SER A 607 18.17 -3.17 -17.50
N PRO A 608 17.97 -3.00 -18.81
CA PRO A 608 17.98 -4.13 -19.74
C PRO A 608 19.30 -4.90 -19.66
N ASP A 609 19.23 -6.23 -19.64
CA ASP A 609 20.41 -7.09 -19.69
C ASP A 609 20.24 -8.25 -20.68
N LYS A 610 21.37 -8.87 -21.02
CA LYS A 610 21.43 -9.96 -22.01
C LYS A 610 21.25 -11.36 -21.40
N SER A 611 21.09 -11.46 -20.09
CA SER A 611 20.95 -12.74 -19.38
C SER A 611 19.57 -13.37 -19.52
N GLN A 612 18.61 -12.67 -20.15
CA GLN A 612 17.20 -13.08 -20.28
C GLN A 612 16.46 -13.25 -18.93
N HIS A 613 17.11 -12.92 -17.81
CA HIS A 613 16.45 -12.90 -16.51
C HIS A 613 15.64 -11.62 -16.33
N THR A 614 14.50 -11.75 -15.68
CA THR A 614 13.69 -10.61 -15.24
C THR A 614 14.13 -10.20 -13.83
N PHE A 615 14.30 -8.91 -13.62
CA PHE A 615 14.56 -8.31 -12.31
C PHE A 615 13.47 -7.31 -12.01
N ASP A 616 13.05 -7.27 -10.74
CA ASP A 616 11.95 -6.43 -10.29
C ASP A 616 12.47 -5.14 -9.66
N LEU A 617 13.67 -5.18 -9.06
CA LEU A 617 14.29 -4.05 -8.38
C LEU A 617 15.80 -3.99 -8.66
N GLU A 618 16.33 -2.78 -8.77
CA GLU A 618 17.74 -2.54 -9.06
C GLU A 618 18.30 -1.33 -8.31
N TYR A 619 19.45 -1.51 -7.66
CA TYR A 619 20.24 -0.43 -7.07
C TYR A 619 21.56 -0.26 -7.82
N LEU A 620 21.90 0.97 -8.18
CA LEU A 620 23.27 1.33 -8.52
C LEU A 620 24.05 1.59 -7.23
N TYR A 621 25.06 0.76 -6.98
CA TYR A 621 26.03 0.98 -5.93
C TYR A 621 27.18 1.83 -6.45
N GLN A 622 27.56 2.87 -5.71
CA GLN A 622 28.77 3.65 -5.98
C GLN A 622 29.55 3.86 -4.68
N GLU A 623 30.87 3.77 -4.75
CA GLU A 623 31.76 4.12 -3.64
C GLU A 623 32.87 5.04 -4.08
N SER A 624 33.33 5.86 -3.14
CA SER A 624 34.53 6.67 -3.28
C SER A 624 35.26 6.77 -1.95
N GLY A 625 36.59 6.80 -1.98
CA GLY A 625 37.37 6.91 -0.76
C GLY A 625 38.86 7.03 -1.01
N THR A 626 39.61 7.18 0.08
CA THR A 626 41.08 7.19 0.04
C THR A 626 41.61 5.89 0.62
N LEU A 627 42.31 5.11 -0.20
CA LEU A 627 43.06 3.93 0.21
C LEU A 627 44.46 4.37 0.66
N LYS A 628 44.76 4.17 1.95
CA LYS A 628 46.10 4.33 2.52
C LYS A 628 46.78 2.97 2.59
N LEU A 629 47.88 2.81 1.89
CA LEU A 629 48.69 1.61 1.87
C LEU A 629 49.63 1.56 3.08
N SER A 630 50.03 0.35 3.49
CA SER A 630 50.95 0.16 4.63
C SER A 630 52.32 0.81 4.43
N ASN A 631 52.72 1.09 3.18
CA ASN A 631 53.95 1.81 2.84
C ASN A 631 53.81 3.36 2.91
N GLY A 632 52.66 3.87 3.37
CA GLY A 632 52.38 5.30 3.49
C GLY A 632 51.81 5.96 2.22
N ALA A 633 51.82 5.27 1.07
CA ALA A 633 51.20 5.79 -0.15
C ALA A 633 49.68 5.89 0.01
N SER A 634 49.07 6.89 -0.62
CA SER A 634 47.62 7.08 -0.62
C SER A 634 47.12 7.24 -2.05
N MET A 635 45.97 6.65 -2.36
CA MET A 635 45.32 6.78 -3.67
C MET A 635 43.81 6.89 -3.51
N THR A 636 43.18 7.64 -4.41
CA THR A 636 41.73 7.67 -4.52
C THR A 636 41.23 6.39 -5.17
N ALA A 637 40.19 5.79 -4.59
CA ALA A 637 39.55 4.60 -5.12
C ALA A 637 38.07 4.90 -5.37
N HIS A 638 37.59 4.43 -6.51
CA HIS A 638 36.18 4.47 -6.91
C HIS A 638 35.78 3.07 -7.39
N LYS A 639 34.58 2.63 -7.02
CA LYS A 639 33.97 1.43 -7.60
C LYS A 639 32.47 1.61 -7.76
N SER A 640 31.93 0.85 -8.70
CA SER A 640 30.49 0.76 -8.92
C SER A 640 30.09 -0.68 -9.21
N TYR A 641 28.88 -1.03 -8.76
CA TYR A 641 28.26 -2.33 -8.96
C TYR A 641 26.76 -2.11 -9.13
N VAL A 642 26.06 -3.12 -9.64
CA VAL A 642 24.60 -3.11 -9.71
C VAL A 642 24.06 -4.27 -8.89
N TYR A 643 23.20 -3.97 -7.93
CA TYR A 643 22.52 -4.95 -7.10
C TYR A 643 21.12 -5.16 -7.65
N ARG A 644 20.74 -6.40 -7.90
CA ARG A 644 19.45 -6.73 -8.53
C ARG A 644 18.71 -7.79 -7.74
N TYR A 645 17.43 -7.56 -7.56
CA TYR A 645 16.54 -8.49 -6.89
C TYR A 645 15.45 -9.00 -7.85
N SER A 646 15.15 -10.30 -7.76
CA SER A 646 14.13 -11.00 -8.55
C SER A 646 13.10 -11.64 -7.61
N GLU A 647 11.88 -11.10 -7.56
CA GLU A 647 10.77 -11.59 -6.73
C GLU A 647 10.39 -13.04 -7.07
N ALA A 648 10.47 -13.43 -8.35
CA ALA A 648 10.15 -14.79 -8.79
C ALA A 648 11.03 -15.86 -8.14
N ARG A 649 12.29 -15.52 -7.89
CA ARG A 649 13.33 -16.44 -7.41
C ARG A 649 13.73 -16.17 -5.96
N ASP A 650 13.23 -15.07 -5.39
CA ASP A 650 13.69 -14.49 -4.13
C ASP A 650 15.23 -14.41 -4.05
N GLU A 651 15.85 -13.96 -5.15
CA GLU A 651 17.30 -13.96 -5.33
C GLU A 651 17.82 -12.52 -5.39
N LEU A 652 18.88 -12.25 -4.61
CA LEU A 652 19.68 -11.03 -4.71
C LEU A 652 21.01 -11.36 -5.38
N SER A 653 21.35 -10.59 -6.41
CA SER A 653 22.56 -10.75 -7.21
C SER A 653 23.32 -9.43 -7.32
N VAL A 654 24.65 -9.53 -7.48
CA VAL A 654 25.55 -8.39 -7.66
C VAL A 654 26.22 -8.51 -9.02
N TRP A 655 26.31 -7.41 -9.75
CA TRP A 655 26.78 -7.34 -11.13
C TRP A 655 27.87 -6.31 -11.28
N PHE A 656 28.85 -6.60 -12.13
CA PHE A 656 29.83 -5.62 -12.56
C PHE A 656 29.17 -4.59 -13.47
N VAL A 657 29.73 -3.38 -13.48
CA VAL A 657 29.42 -2.34 -14.47
C VAL A 657 30.51 -2.29 -15.53
N LYS A 658 30.17 -1.72 -16.69
CA LYS A 658 31.13 -1.58 -17.79
C LYS A 658 32.28 -0.62 -17.39
N PRO A 659 33.55 -0.94 -17.69
CA PRO A 659 34.68 -0.09 -17.31
C PRO A 659 34.61 1.35 -17.82
N ASN A 660 33.99 1.56 -18.99
CA ASN A 660 33.84 2.88 -19.61
C ASN A 660 32.44 3.49 -19.41
N ASP A 661 31.55 2.79 -18.70
CA ASP A 661 30.21 3.27 -18.39
C ASP A 661 29.72 2.68 -17.07
N ASP A 662 30.02 3.39 -15.97
CA ASP A 662 29.71 2.99 -14.60
C ASP A 662 28.20 2.94 -14.25
N LEU A 663 27.31 3.29 -15.19
CA LEU A 663 25.87 3.13 -15.04
C LEU A 663 25.38 1.82 -15.67
N GLN A 664 26.05 1.30 -16.70
CA GLN A 664 25.61 0.13 -17.45
C GLN A 664 26.07 -1.18 -16.81
N VAL A 665 25.15 -2.13 -16.68
CA VAL A 665 25.45 -3.50 -16.28
C VAL A 665 26.31 -4.19 -17.33
N ASP A 666 27.30 -4.96 -16.85
CA ASP A 666 28.17 -5.80 -17.66
C ASP A 666 27.80 -7.28 -17.46
N TYR A 667 28.46 -7.99 -16.54
CA TYR A 667 28.22 -9.39 -16.26
C TYR A 667 28.09 -9.68 -14.77
N LEU A 668 27.53 -10.84 -14.44
CA LEU A 668 27.28 -11.29 -13.07
C LEU A 668 28.59 -11.33 -12.28
N PHE A 669 28.61 -10.71 -11.10
CA PHE A 669 29.68 -10.89 -10.13
C PHE A 669 29.39 -12.12 -9.27
N HIS A 670 28.25 -12.14 -8.58
CA HIS A 670 27.80 -13.31 -7.83
C HIS A 670 26.33 -13.23 -7.42
N ASN A 671 25.73 -14.40 -7.15
CA ASN A 671 24.44 -14.53 -6.49
C ASN A 671 24.65 -14.76 -4.99
N LEU A 672 23.82 -14.14 -4.16
CA LEU A 672 23.87 -14.29 -2.70
C LEU A 672 22.97 -15.43 -2.24
N ALA A 673 23.58 -16.45 -1.64
CA ALA A 673 22.88 -17.51 -0.93
C ALA A 673 22.67 -17.11 0.53
N PHE A 674 21.42 -16.88 0.91
CA PHE A 674 21.05 -16.51 2.27
C PHE A 674 21.02 -17.75 3.18
N ALA A 675 21.60 -17.63 4.36
CA ALA A 675 21.58 -18.67 5.37
C ALA A 675 20.15 -18.86 5.92
N PRO A 676 19.77 -20.08 6.34
CA PRO A 676 18.44 -20.34 6.86
C PRO A 676 18.20 -19.56 8.18
N PRO A 677 16.92 -19.32 8.55
CA PRO A 677 16.58 -18.52 9.74
C PRO A 677 17.22 -18.99 11.06
N SER A 678 17.50 -20.30 11.20
CA SER A 678 18.19 -20.84 12.38
C SER A 678 19.58 -20.23 12.59
N VAL A 679 20.32 -19.98 11.51
CA VAL A 679 21.65 -19.35 11.56
C VAL A 679 21.51 -17.87 11.95
N THR A 680 20.54 -17.16 11.39
CA THR A 680 20.29 -15.75 11.77
C THR A 680 20.02 -15.62 13.27
N ARG A 681 19.25 -16.55 13.86
CA ARG A 681 18.97 -16.56 15.31
C ARG A 681 20.22 -16.83 16.15
N SER A 682 21.09 -17.74 15.74
CA SER A 682 22.32 -18.04 16.48
C SER A 682 23.38 -16.94 16.36
N GLU A 683 23.48 -16.33 15.18
CA GLU A 683 24.48 -15.30 14.86
C GLU A 683 24.04 -13.89 15.25
N GLY A 684 22.74 -13.66 15.45
CA GLY A 684 22.16 -12.32 15.63
C GLY A 684 22.28 -11.42 14.39
N ALA A 685 22.50 -12.01 13.22
CA ALA A 685 22.63 -11.29 11.95
C ALA A 685 22.23 -12.19 10.78
N CYS A 686 21.59 -11.59 9.77
CA CYS A 686 21.34 -12.25 8.50
C CYS A 686 22.68 -12.45 7.76
N ILE A 687 23.00 -13.70 7.41
CA ILE A 687 24.24 -14.06 6.72
C ILE A 687 23.91 -14.42 5.28
N ALA A 688 24.64 -13.84 4.33
CA ALA A 688 24.58 -14.24 2.93
C ALA A 688 25.98 -14.52 2.40
N LYS A 689 26.12 -15.59 1.61
CA LYS A 689 27.41 -16.05 1.09
C LYS A 689 27.37 -16.19 -0.41
N ALA A 690 28.53 -16.03 -1.03
CA ALA A 690 28.73 -16.25 -2.44
C ALA A 690 30.15 -16.72 -2.70
N ASP A 691 30.31 -17.55 -3.73
CA ASP A 691 31.62 -17.85 -4.30
C ASP A 691 31.55 -17.88 -5.82
N HIS A 692 32.64 -17.49 -6.46
CA HIS A 692 32.77 -17.61 -7.92
C HIS A 692 34.26 -17.64 -8.32
N LEU A 693 34.50 -18.29 -9.46
CA LEU A 693 35.80 -18.28 -10.13
C LEU A 693 35.86 -17.07 -11.08
N CYS A 694 36.89 -16.24 -10.93
CA CYS A 694 37.18 -15.17 -11.87
C CYS A 694 38.58 -15.36 -12.44
N SER A 695 38.66 -15.79 -13.71
CA SER A 695 39.90 -16.17 -14.37
C SER A 695 40.66 -17.29 -13.63
N LYS A 696 41.69 -16.95 -12.83
CA LYS A 696 42.52 -17.88 -12.05
C LYS A 696 42.38 -17.71 -10.53
N ASP A 697 41.50 -16.80 -10.09
CA ASP A 697 41.32 -16.43 -8.70
C ASP A 697 39.94 -16.90 -8.23
N MET A 698 39.87 -17.59 -7.09
CA MET A 698 38.62 -17.91 -6.40
C MET A 698 38.26 -16.77 -5.44
N TYR A 699 37.01 -16.32 -5.53
CA TYR A 699 36.46 -15.29 -4.66
C TYR A 699 35.43 -15.92 -3.74
N TYR A 700 35.59 -15.73 -2.43
CA TYR A 700 34.61 -16.07 -1.40
C TYR A 700 34.12 -14.78 -0.77
N THR A 701 32.81 -14.59 -0.70
CA THR A 701 32.18 -13.39 -0.18
C THR A 701 31.18 -13.75 0.91
N GLU A 702 31.23 -13.01 2.01
CA GLU A 702 30.26 -13.09 3.10
C GLU A 702 29.71 -11.71 3.44
N TYR A 703 28.40 -11.60 3.54
CA TYR A 703 27.67 -10.45 4.05
C TYR A 703 27.14 -10.80 5.44
N ARG A 704 27.35 -9.89 6.40
CA ARG A 704 26.76 -9.94 7.74
C ARG A 704 25.89 -8.72 7.97
N LEU A 705 24.57 -8.93 8.04
CA LEU A 705 23.52 -7.91 8.06
C LEU A 705 22.73 -7.99 9.38
N PRO A 706 23.14 -7.29 10.45
CA PRO A 706 22.42 -7.26 11.73
C PRO A 706 21.17 -6.36 11.67
N ILE A 707 20.13 -6.83 10.99
CA ILE A 707 18.85 -6.09 10.83
C ILE A 707 18.10 -6.06 12.16
N LYS A 708 17.64 -4.87 12.56
CA LYS A 708 16.82 -4.64 13.77
C LYS A 708 15.44 -4.16 13.37
N GLY A 709 14.42 -5.00 13.56
CA GLY A 709 13.11 -4.76 12.99
C GLY A 709 13.22 -4.77 11.46
N ILE A 710 13.01 -3.62 10.83
CA ILE A 710 13.32 -3.40 9.41
C ILE A 710 14.60 -2.57 9.22
N ALA A 711 15.15 -1.91 10.22
CA ALA A 711 16.30 -1.02 10.04
C ALA A 711 17.64 -1.77 9.93
N LEU A 712 18.53 -1.26 9.09
CA LEU A 712 19.94 -1.69 9.02
C LEU A 712 20.83 -0.47 9.27
N HIS A 713 21.51 -0.46 10.40
CA HIS A 713 22.37 0.66 10.84
C HIS A 713 23.85 0.46 10.46
N GLU A 714 24.28 -0.80 10.40
CA GLU A 714 25.62 -1.17 9.98
C GLU A 714 25.59 -2.58 9.39
N PHE A 715 26.55 -2.88 8.51
CA PHE A 715 26.79 -4.23 8.01
C PHE A 715 28.24 -4.40 7.59
N THR A 716 28.65 -5.65 7.36
CA THR A 716 30.00 -5.97 6.92
C THR A 716 29.97 -6.86 5.69
N THR A 717 30.89 -6.62 4.76
CA THR A 717 31.19 -7.53 3.65
C THR A 717 32.64 -7.98 3.73
N THR A 718 32.89 -9.29 3.71
CA THR A 718 34.23 -9.86 3.67
C THR A 718 34.44 -10.58 2.34
N HIS A 719 35.45 -10.16 1.58
CA HIS A 719 35.88 -10.84 0.37
C HIS A 719 37.24 -11.49 0.61
N THR A 720 37.33 -12.81 0.49
CA THR A 720 38.57 -13.56 0.50
C THR A 720 38.88 -14.02 -0.91
N VAL A 721 40.03 -13.63 -1.43
CA VAL A 721 40.50 -13.97 -2.77
C VAL A 721 41.70 -14.89 -2.64
N GLN A 722 41.67 -16.01 -3.37
CA GLN A 722 42.75 -16.99 -3.42
C GLN A 722 43.10 -17.31 -4.87
N GLY A 723 44.34 -17.05 -5.26
CA GLY A 723 44.85 -17.36 -6.58
C GLY A 723 46.36 -17.17 -6.68
N PRO A 724 46.97 -17.49 -7.85
CA PRO A 724 48.43 -17.52 -8.01
C PRO A 724 49.11 -16.16 -7.79
N HIS A 725 48.39 -15.06 -8.01
CA HIS A 725 48.91 -13.69 -7.93
C HIS A 725 48.11 -12.78 -7.00
N LYS A 726 47.06 -13.30 -6.35
CA LYS A 726 46.25 -12.59 -5.37
C LYS A 726 45.92 -13.54 -4.23
N ASP A 727 46.34 -13.20 -3.03
CA ASP A 727 45.87 -13.85 -1.81
C ASP A 727 45.62 -12.79 -0.76
N TYR A 728 44.36 -12.38 -0.59
CA TYR A 728 44.00 -11.33 0.35
C TYR A 728 42.59 -11.49 0.90
N THR A 729 42.37 -10.92 2.09
CA THR A 729 41.05 -10.71 2.67
C THR A 729 40.78 -9.22 2.73
N ALA A 730 39.65 -8.79 2.17
CA ALA A 730 39.16 -7.43 2.24
C ALA A 730 37.85 -7.39 3.04
N THR A 731 37.86 -6.79 4.21
CA THR A 731 36.67 -6.60 5.06
C THR A 731 36.24 -5.15 4.98
N THR A 732 35.01 -4.89 4.55
CA THR A 732 34.40 -3.56 4.46
C THR A 732 33.31 -3.45 5.50
N GLU A 733 33.46 -2.52 6.43
CA GLU A 733 32.42 -2.09 7.36
C GLU A 733 31.65 -0.92 6.75
N TYR A 734 30.33 -1.00 6.80
CA TYR A 734 29.39 0.04 6.37
C TYR A 734 28.64 0.52 7.60
N LYS A 735 28.59 1.83 7.81
CA LYS A 735 27.82 2.45 8.90
C LYS A 735 26.98 3.59 8.35
N ARG A 736 25.72 3.70 8.79
CA ARG A 736 24.89 4.86 8.44
C ARG A 736 25.61 6.15 8.86
N PRO A 737 25.60 7.21 8.03
CA PRO A 737 26.14 8.49 8.43
C PRO A 737 25.47 8.98 9.72
N ALA A 738 26.27 9.44 10.68
CA ALA A 738 25.71 10.14 11.83
C ALA A 738 25.10 11.44 11.31
N GLY A 739 23.81 11.68 11.58
CA GLY A 739 23.26 13.01 11.38
C GLY A 739 23.98 14.01 12.27
N LYS A 740 24.21 15.22 11.76
CA LYS A 740 24.32 16.34 12.68
C LYS A 740 22.92 16.53 13.28
N PRO A 741 22.77 16.48 14.62
CA PRO A 741 21.50 16.76 15.26
C PRO A 741 21.00 18.17 14.95
#